data_AF-A0AAV2L563-F1
#
_entry.id   AF-A0AAV2L563-F1
#
_cell.length_a   1.000
_cell.length_b   1.000
_cell.length_c   1.000
_cell.angle_alpha   90.00
_cell.angle_beta   90.00
_cell.angle_gamma   90.00
#
_symmetry.space_group_name_H-M   'P 1'
#
loop_
_entity.id
_entity.type
_entity.pdbx_description
1 polymer ?
#
loop_
_entity_poly.entity_id
_entity_poly.type
_entity_poly.pdbx_seq_one_letter_code
_entity_poly.pdbx_strand_id
1 'polypeptide(L)'
;MSTTGQSSRPPQVSPHVLHRSVLMSCTGQSSCPAQVSPHVLHQVSPHVLHRSVLTSCTGQSSRPAQVSPHVLHRSVLMSCTGQSSRPAQVSPHVLHRSVLMSCTGQSSRPAQVSPQVLHRSVLMSCTGQSSRPAQVSPHVLHRSVLMSCTDGSPSPPTAAPASRLSLGVADIAVLVAYFVFVMAVGIWASVRANRSTVGGYFLAGRSMTWWPIGASLMSSNVGSGLFIGLAGTGAAGGLAVGGFEWNAAWVLVALGWVFIPVYISAGVLTMPEYLWRRFGGRRIRIYISVLSLILYIFTKISTDIFSGALFIQVSLGWDLYLSTAVLLVVTAAYTIAGGLAAVIYTDALQTVIMVGGAFSLMFIAFERVGWYEGLQRLYPLAVPSVTVPNATCHLPRPDAFHMLREPLSSDMPWPGLLFGLTVLSTWVWCMDQVIVQRSLSAKSLSHAKGGSVLGAYLKVLPMFFIVMPGMISRALYPDVVACVDPEVCLSVCGTAVGCSNIAYPKLVIELMPSGLRGLMLAVMIAALMSSLTSIFNSSSTLFTLDLYQRLRPGASERELMVVGRLFILLLVCISLLWIPVIQTANSGQLFDYIQSVTSFLAPPITAVFLLAIFWPRANEQVRPTERSHREVPQRGPTERGPTERSNREVPQTGPTERSHRERSHRKVQQRGPTDRSHREVQ
;
A
#
# COMPACT_ATOMS: atom_id res chain seq x y z
N MET A 1 1.38 40.49 37.29
CA MET A 1 1.82 40.46 38.70
C MET A 1 3.34 40.44 38.72
N SER A 2 3.97 41.26 39.56
CA SER A 2 5.43 41.37 39.66
C SER A 2 5.89 41.32 41.13
N THR A 3 6.93 40.53 41.42
CA THR A 3 7.54 40.43 42.76
C THR A 3 9.03 40.78 42.69
N THR A 4 9.47 41.64 43.61
CA THR A 4 10.84 42.18 43.72
C THR A 4 11.33 41.99 45.15
N GLY A 5 12.46 41.29 45.36
CA GLY A 5 13.07 41.05 46.69
C GLY A 5 12.81 39.67 47.32
N GLN A 6 13.30 39.43 48.55
CA GLN A 6 13.14 38.14 49.28
C GLN A 6 11.69 37.94 49.74
N SER A 7 10.84 37.38 48.86
CA SER A 7 9.47 36.95 49.19
C SER A 7 9.36 35.43 49.09
N SER A 8 8.76 34.80 50.11
CA SER A 8 8.52 33.36 50.20
C SER A 8 7.16 32.90 49.66
N ARG A 9 6.27 33.83 49.25
CA ARG A 9 4.94 33.51 48.73
C ARG A 9 4.82 33.84 47.22
N PRO A 10 4.37 32.88 46.38
CA PRO A 10 4.25 33.10 44.94
C PRO A 10 3.05 33.99 44.58
N PRO A 11 3.11 34.76 43.47
CA PRO A 11 1.94 35.49 42.96
C PRO A 11 0.86 34.51 42.47
N GLN A 12 -0.37 34.65 42.98
CA GLN A 12 -1.52 33.81 42.62
C GLN A 12 -2.62 34.62 41.91
N VAL A 13 -3.24 34.03 40.88
CA VAL A 13 -4.36 34.63 40.12
C VAL A 13 -5.67 33.98 40.56
N SER A 14 -6.73 34.79 40.73
CA SER A 14 -8.04 34.31 41.21
C SER A 14 -8.74 33.39 40.18
N PRO A 15 -9.29 32.23 40.59
CA PRO A 15 -9.79 31.20 39.67
C PRO A 15 -11.15 31.51 39.01
N HIS A 16 -11.90 32.52 39.46
CA HIS A 16 -13.27 32.80 38.98
C HIS A 16 -13.37 33.92 37.92
N VAL A 17 -12.25 34.45 37.42
CA VAL A 17 -12.23 35.59 36.48
C VAL A 17 -11.54 35.24 35.17
N LEU A 18 -12.20 35.49 34.04
CA LEU A 18 -11.66 35.20 32.72
C LEU A 18 -10.63 36.26 32.30
N HIS A 19 -9.34 35.91 32.32
CA HIS A 19 -8.26 36.83 31.92
C HIS A 19 -7.85 36.66 30.45
N ARG A 20 -7.78 37.77 29.70
CA ARG A 20 -7.38 37.74 28.27
C ARG A 20 -5.89 37.42 28.07
N SER A 21 -5.03 37.86 29.00
CA SER A 21 -3.57 37.68 29.02
C SER A 21 -3.03 37.71 30.44
N VAL A 22 -2.06 36.85 30.76
CA VAL A 22 -1.43 36.78 32.10
C VAL A 22 0.07 37.05 31.99
N LEU A 23 0.55 38.01 32.77
CA LEU A 23 1.96 38.40 32.86
C LEU A 23 2.47 38.18 34.28
N MET A 24 3.54 37.40 34.45
CA MET A 24 4.22 37.16 35.72
C MET A 24 5.72 37.47 35.59
N SER A 25 6.25 38.29 36.50
CA SER A 25 7.67 38.66 36.54
C SER A 25 8.24 38.55 37.96
N CYS A 26 9.30 37.76 38.14
CA CYS A 26 10.02 37.65 39.42
C CYS A 26 11.45 38.20 39.27
N THR A 27 11.89 39.07 40.19
CA THR A 27 13.22 39.70 40.19
C THR A 27 13.89 39.59 41.58
N GLY A 28 15.13 39.07 41.65
CA GLY A 28 15.94 38.95 42.89
C GLY A 28 16.14 37.52 43.44
N GLN A 29 16.66 37.38 44.67
CA GLN A 29 16.80 36.10 45.38
C GLN A 29 15.43 35.65 45.93
N SER A 30 14.59 35.07 45.08
CA SER A 30 13.25 34.59 45.46
C SER A 30 12.98 33.18 44.92
N SER A 31 12.42 32.30 45.74
CA SER A 31 11.91 30.99 45.31
C SER A 31 10.56 31.17 44.60
N CYS A 32 10.52 31.18 43.26
CA CYS A 32 9.28 31.34 42.49
C CYS A 32 8.76 30.02 41.91
N PRO A 33 7.85 29.28 42.60
CA PRO A 33 6.92 28.40 41.92
C PRO A 33 5.70 29.23 41.50
N ALA A 34 5.63 29.70 40.25
CA ALA A 34 4.39 30.28 39.74
C ALA A 34 3.33 29.17 39.63
N GLN A 35 2.32 29.18 40.51
CA GLN A 35 1.23 28.20 40.50
C GLN A 35 -0.12 28.91 40.27
N VAL A 36 -0.82 28.51 39.21
CA VAL A 36 -2.26 28.73 39.04
C VAL A 36 -2.94 27.45 39.53
N SER A 37 -3.74 27.52 40.59
CA SER A 37 -4.25 26.33 41.31
C SER A 37 -5.77 26.20 41.19
N PRO A 38 -6.35 25.01 40.91
CA PRO A 38 -7.78 24.75 40.97
C PRO A 38 -8.09 23.90 42.21
N HIS A 39 -8.76 24.46 43.22
CA HIS A 39 -9.40 23.63 44.24
C HIS A 39 -10.88 23.95 44.31
N VAL A 40 -11.68 22.87 44.33
CA VAL A 40 -13.14 22.78 44.44
C VAL A 40 -13.88 23.00 43.11
N LEU A 41 -14.28 21.90 42.46
CA LEU A 41 -15.64 21.62 41.95
C LEU A 41 -15.61 20.36 41.06
N HIS A 42 -16.02 19.23 41.62
CA HIS A 42 -16.75 18.24 40.85
C HIS A 42 -18.10 18.86 40.49
N GLN A 43 -18.51 18.71 39.23
CA GLN A 43 -19.69 19.30 38.56
C GLN A 43 -19.43 20.67 37.89
N VAL A 44 -19.62 20.66 36.56
CA VAL A 44 -19.66 21.78 35.58
C VAL A 44 -18.33 22.11 34.83
N SER A 45 -18.31 21.70 33.54
CA SER A 45 -17.52 22.12 32.35
C SER A 45 -15.99 22.31 32.38
N PRO A 46 -15.20 21.53 31.59
CA PRO A 46 -13.74 21.66 31.52
C PRO A 46 -13.27 22.49 30.30
N HIS A 47 -13.57 23.79 30.20
CA HIS A 47 -12.97 24.64 29.14
C HIS A 47 -12.80 26.10 29.57
N VAL A 48 -11.61 26.47 30.04
CA VAL A 48 -11.17 27.87 30.17
C VAL A 48 -10.04 28.11 29.16
N LEU A 49 -10.04 29.26 28.47
CA LEU A 49 -9.14 29.58 27.35
C LEU A 49 -8.37 30.89 27.64
N HIS A 50 -7.03 30.86 27.60
CA HIS A 50 -6.18 32.07 27.69
C HIS A 50 -5.39 32.30 26.40
N ARG A 51 -5.30 33.57 25.94
CA ARG A 51 -4.66 33.92 24.65
C ARG A 51 -3.12 33.92 24.71
N SER A 52 -2.52 34.34 25.83
CA SER A 52 -1.07 34.41 26.00
C SER A 52 -0.65 34.39 27.47
N VAL A 53 0.41 33.64 27.79
CA VAL A 53 1.05 33.61 29.12
C VAL A 53 2.53 33.95 28.97
N LEU A 54 3.00 34.94 29.72
CA LEU A 54 4.40 35.35 29.77
C LEU A 54 4.93 35.21 31.20
N THR A 55 5.95 34.39 31.37
CA THR A 55 6.66 34.20 32.63
C THR A 55 8.13 34.60 32.46
N SER A 56 8.57 35.59 33.23
CA SER A 56 9.95 36.07 33.24
C SER A 56 10.56 35.92 34.63
N CYS A 57 11.76 35.35 34.71
CA CYS A 57 12.53 35.24 35.96
C CYS A 57 13.94 35.80 35.76
N THR A 58 14.33 36.76 36.60
CA THR A 58 15.66 37.40 36.55
C THR A 58 16.33 37.36 37.94
N GLY A 59 17.40 36.58 38.12
CA GLY A 59 18.13 36.45 39.40
C GLY A 59 18.59 35.03 39.79
N GLN A 60 19.25 34.87 40.95
CA GLN A 60 19.63 33.56 41.51
C GLN A 60 18.39 32.84 42.05
N SER A 61 17.84 31.88 41.28
CA SER A 61 16.69 31.05 41.69
C SER A 61 17.12 29.61 41.99
N SER A 62 16.65 29.06 43.11
CA SER A 62 16.87 27.67 43.51
C SER A 62 15.79 26.69 43.02
N ARG A 63 14.72 27.19 42.36
CA ARG A 63 13.60 26.37 41.83
C ARG A 63 13.22 26.75 40.39
N PRO A 64 12.79 25.78 39.55
CA PRO A 64 12.44 26.04 38.16
C PRO A 64 11.12 26.82 38.05
N ALA A 65 11.03 27.71 37.05
CA ALA A 65 9.74 28.28 36.66
C ALA A 65 8.88 27.16 36.02
N GLN A 66 7.66 26.97 36.53
CA GLN A 66 6.72 25.95 36.07
C GLN A 66 5.35 26.56 35.79
N VAL A 67 4.56 25.91 34.94
CA VAL A 67 3.15 26.23 34.65
C VAL A 67 2.32 24.96 34.92
N SER A 68 1.27 25.03 35.75
CA SER A 68 0.48 23.89 36.26
C SER A 68 -0.54 23.31 35.24
N PRO A 69 -1.07 22.08 35.44
CA PRO A 69 -1.87 21.35 34.45
C PRO A 69 -3.35 21.79 34.41
N HIS A 70 -3.94 21.72 33.20
CA HIS A 70 -5.35 21.97 32.81
C HIS A 70 -5.76 23.38 32.30
N VAL A 71 -5.14 23.94 31.25
CA VAL A 71 -5.74 25.05 30.45
C VAL A 71 -5.19 25.11 29.01
N LEU A 72 -6.00 25.40 27.98
CA LEU A 72 -5.56 25.58 26.58
C LEU A 72 -4.94 26.97 26.34
N HIS A 73 -3.75 27.06 25.72
CA HIS A 73 -3.05 28.33 25.46
C HIS A 73 -2.58 28.50 24.01
N ARG A 74 -2.77 29.70 23.43
CA ARG A 74 -2.33 30.00 22.06
C ARG A 74 -0.83 30.33 21.96
N SER A 75 -0.22 30.93 22.98
CA SER A 75 1.22 31.24 22.99
C SER A 75 1.79 31.25 24.41
N VAL A 76 2.97 30.65 24.60
CA VAL A 76 3.72 30.64 25.87
C VAL A 76 5.13 31.14 25.63
N LEU A 77 5.53 32.15 26.40
CA LEU A 77 6.88 32.69 26.38
C LEU A 77 7.48 32.57 27.78
N MET A 78 8.61 31.88 27.87
CA MET A 78 9.37 31.70 29.11
C MET A 78 10.80 32.20 28.91
N SER A 79 11.21 33.14 29.75
CA SER A 79 12.57 33.69 29.73
C SER A 79 13.21 33.60 31.11
N CYS A 80 14.43 33.06 31.16
CA CYS A 80 15.24 32.98 32.37
C CYS A 80 16.59 33.67 32.13
N THR A 81 16.95 34.61 33.00
CA THR A 81 18.23 35.33 32.99
C THR A 81 18.91 35.21 34.35
N GLY A 82 20.13 34.65 34.42
CA GLY A 82 20.93 34.50 35.65
C GLY A 82 21.44 33.09 35.97
N GLN A 83 22.24 32.94 37.04
CA GLN A 83 22.75 31.64 37.54
C GLN A 83 21.59 30.81 38.12
N SER A 84 21.05 29.88 37.31
CA SER A 84 20.05 28.91 37.75
C SER A 84 20.68 27.52 37.84
N SER A 85 20.46 26.83 38.96
CA SER A 85 20.92 25.46 39.17
C SER A 85 19.99 24.38 38.59
N ARG A 86 18.82 24.77 38.06
CA ARG A 86 17.82 23.84 37.47
C ARG A 86 17.17 24.42 36.19
N PRO A 87 16.81 23.58 35.20
CA PRO A 87 16.29 24.04 33.91
C PRO A 87 14.84 24.52 34.01
N ALA A 88 14.46 25.44 33.11
CA ALA A 88 13.07 25.82 32.89
C ALA A 88 12.27 24.62 32.33
N GLN A 89 11.07 24.38 32.85
CA GLN A 89 10.25 23.22 32.48
C GLN A 89 8.78 23.60 32.24
N VAL A 90 8.18 22.96 31.23
CA VAL A 90 6.73 23.01 30.97
C VAL A 90 6.15 21.64 31.35
N SER A 91 5.15 21.62 32.25
CA SER A 91 4.54 20.39 32.82
C SER A 91 3.49 19.74 31.91
N PRO A 92 3.12 18.46 32.14
CA PRO A 92 2.33 17.65 31.21
C PRO A 92 0.82 18.00 31.19
N HIS A 93 0.21 17.80 30.00
CA HIS A 93 -1.22 17.93 29.64
C HIS A 93 -1.74 19.28 29.11
N VAL A 94 -1.16 19.84 28.02
CA VAL A 94 -1.76 20.99 27.28
C VAL A 94 -1.37 21.05 25.79
N LEU A 95 -2.30 21.46 24.91
CA LEU A 95 -2.07 21.83 23.51
C LEU A 95 -1.58 23.29 23.37
N HIS A 96 -0.42 23.54 22.74
CA HIS A 96 0.11 24.90 22.51
C HIS A 96 0.47 25.17 21.04
N ARG A 97 0.03 26.31 20.50
CA ARG A 97 0.34 26.67 19.10
C ARG A 97 1.78 27.18 18.90
N SER A 98 2.35 27.92 19.86
CA SER A 98 3.75 28.39 19.78
C SER A 98 4.40 28.49 21.16
N VAL A 99 5.61 27.93 21.30
CA VAL A 99 6.41 27.98 22.53
C VAL A 99 7.74 28.64 22.22
N LEU A 100 8.09 29.69 22.96
CA LEU A 100 9.39 30.36 22.90
C LEU A 100 10.06 30.25 24.27
N MET A 101 11.24 29.64 24.29
CA MET A 101 12.06 29.51 25.49
C MET A 101 13.43 30.14 25.24
N SER A 102 13.82 31.07 26.10
CA SER A 102 15.12 31.74 26.03
C SER A 102 15.82 31.68 27.38
N CYS A 103 17.04 31.14 27.39
CA CYS A 103 17.89 31.05 28.57
C CYS A 103 19.20 31.80 28.32
N THR A 104 19.56 32.71 29.24
CA THR A 104 20.80 33.50 29.18
C THR A 104 21.55 33.37 30.51
N GLY A 105 22.79 32.81 30.49
CA GLY A 105 23.63 32.61 31.68
C GLY A 105 24.25 31.20 31.82
N GLN A 106 25.16 31.03 32.79
CA GLN A 106 25.80 29.74 33.12
C GLN A 106 24.76 28.77 33.73
N SER A 107 24.24 27.84 32.91
CA SER A 107 23.39 26.73 33.34
C SER A 107 24.16 25.42 33.26
N SER A 108 24.15 24.62 34.33
CA SER A 108 24.80 23.31 34.38
C SER A 108 23.97 22.18 33.74
N ARG A 109 22.73 22.45 33.30
CA ARG A 109 21.82 21.47 32.68
C ARG A 109 21.02 22.09 31.51
N PRO A 110 20.70 21.31 30.45
CA PRO A 110 20.00 21.80 29.26
C PRO A 110 18.54 22.16 29.55
N ALA A 111 18.00 23.14 28.82
CA ALA A 111 16.56 23.42 28.79
C ALA A 111 15.81 22.22 28.20
N GLN A 112 14.66 21.86 28.80
CA GLN A 112 13.90 20.66 28.42
C GLN A 112 12.41 20.95 28.26
N VAL A 113 11.80 20.34 27.23
CA VAL A 113 10.35 20.30 27.02
C VAL A 113 9.86 18.87 27.31
N SER A 114 8.94 18.72 28.27
CA SER A 114 8.37 17.44 28.76
C SER A 114 7.39 16.80 27.74
N PRO A 115 7.04 15.49 27.82
CA PRO A 115 6.28 14.81 26.76
C PRO A 115 4.75 15.10 26.75
N GLN A 116 4.18 15.20 25.53
CA GLN A 116 2.75 15.35 25.11
C GLN A 116 2.13 16.77 25.28
N VAL A 117 1.44 17.46 24.34
CA VAL A 117 0.67 17.17 23.11
C VAL A 117 0.84 18.32 22.08
N LEU A 118 1.32 18.01 20.86
CA LEU A 118 1.28 18.82 19.61
C LEU A 118 1.72 20.31 19.67
N HIS A 119 2.84 20.65 18.99
CA HIS A 119 3.29 22.05 18.84
C HIS A 119 3.50 22.44 17.38
N ARG A 120 2.98 23.61 16.95
CA ARG A 120 3.17 24.08 15.57
C ARG A 120 4.56 24.70 15.33
N SER A 121 5.12 25.41 16.31
CA SER A 121 6.45 26.01 16.22
C SER A 121 7.11 26.10 17.60
N VAL A 122 8.35 25.61 17.72
CA VAL A 122 9.19 25.75 18.92
C VAL A 122 10.46 26.48 18.54
N LEU A 123 10.74 27.57 19.24
CA LEU A 123 11.97 28.34 19.10
C LEU A 123 12.71 28.30 20.44
N MET A 124 13.93 27.76 20.43
CA MET A 124 14.79 27.65 21.60
C MET A 124 16.12 28.34 21.31
N SER A 125 16.46 29.31 22.14
CA SER A 125 17.71 30.07 22.04
C SER A 125 18.47 29.98 23.36
N CYS A 126 19.75 29.64 23.28
CA CYS A 126 20.65 29.56 24.42
C CYS A 126 21.92 30.37 24.12
N THR A 127 22.24 31.33 24.98
CA THR A 127 23.47 32.13 24.89
C THR A 127 24.28 31.97 26.18
N GLY A 128 25.53 31.49 26.05
CA GLY A 128 26.45 31.20 27.16
C GLY A 128 27.02 29.77 27.15
N GLN A 129 28.13 29.55 27.88
CA GLN A 129 28.79 28.24 28.01
C GLN A 129 27.87 27.20 28.69
N SER A 130 27.20 26.38 27.89
CA SER A 130 26.47 25.18 28.36
C SER A 130 27.32 23.94 28.10
N SER A 131 27.51 23.11 29.10
CA SER A 131 28.29 21.86 28.98
C SER A 131 27.55 20.72 28.28
N ARG A 132 26.27 20.91 27.88
CA ARG A 132 25.45 19.93 27.15
C ARG A 132 24.52 20.64 26.14
N PRO A 133 24.25 20.04 24.96
CA PRO A 133 23.32 20.61 23.99
C PRO A 133 21.90 20.64 24.54
N ALA A 134 21.11 21.64 24.17
CA ALA A 134 19.69 21.68 24.51
C ALA A 134 18.94 20.50 23.85
N GLN A 135 17.90 19.98 24.51
CA GLN A 135 17.24 18.73 24.09
C GLN A 135 15.72 18.92 23.95
N VAL A 136 15.18 18.44 22.83
CA VAL A 136 13.73 18.26 22.63
C VAL A 136 13.43 16.78 22.81
N SER A 137 12.42 16.46 23.63
CA SER A 137 12.04 15.07 23.91
C SER A 137 11.44 14.40 22.66
N PRO A 138 11.77 13.13 22.35
CA PRO A 138 11.50 12.51 21.05
C PRO A 138 10.02 12.17 20.76
N HIS A 139 9.13 12.28 21.73
CA HIS A 139 7.71 11.89 21.61
C HIS A 139 6.75 13.04 21.18
N VAL A 140 7.24 14.07 20.47
CA VAL A 140 6.42 15.27 20.16
C VAL A 140 6.41 15.61 18.66
N LEU A 141 5.21 15.83 18.11
CA LEU A 141 5.01 16.27 16.72
C LEU A 141 5.26 17.79 16.60
N HIS A 142 6.28 18.17 15.81
CA HIS A 142 6.61 19.57 15.51
C HIS A 142 6.61 19.82 13.99
N ARG A 143 5.99 20.92 13.54
CA ARG A 143 6.07 21.33 12.13
C ARG A 143 7.35 22.11 11.80
N SER A 144 7.92 22.80 12.79
CA SER A 144 9.19 23.53 12.66
C SER A 144 9.83 23.70 14.04
N VAL A 145 11.13 23.41 14.14
CA VAL A 145 11.96 23.61 15.33
C VAL A 145 13.17 24.43 14.88
N LEU A 146 13.36 25.61 15.47
CA LEU A 146 14.55 26.41 15.24
C LEU A 146 15.36 26.46 16.54
N MET A 147 16.60 26.00 16.45
CA MET A 147 17.50 25.86 17.58
C MET A 147 18.79 26.61 17.25
N SER A 148 19.13 27.61 18.05
CA SER A 148 20.33 28.43 17.86
C SER A 148 21.12 28.46 19.15
N CYS A 149 22.35 27.94 19.10
CA CYS A 149 23.32 27.92 20.19
C CYS A 149 24.62 28.53 19.65
N THR A 150 25.18 29.54 20.30
CA THR A 150 26.26 30.33 19.69
C THR A 150 27.68 29.89 20.00
N ASP A 151 27.97 28.89 20.85
CA ASP A 151 29.35 28.41 21.02
C ASP A 151 29.39 26.96 21.57
N GLY A 152 30.15 26.08 20.92
CA GLY A 152 30.77 24.90 21.54
C GLY A 152 29.95 23.62 21.78
N SER A 153 28.89 23.30 21.03
CA SER A 153 28.24 21.96 21.12
C SER A 153 28.74 21.01 20.02
N PRO A 154 29.01 19.71 20.32
CA PRO A 154 29.25 18.72 19.28
C PRO A 154 27.99 18.59 18.41
N SER A 155 28.19 18.53 17.10
CA SER A 155 27.13 18.34 16.10
C SER A 155 26.31 17.07 16.39
N PRO A 156 25.01 17.03 16.02
CA PRO A 156 24.20 15.82 16.14
C PRO A 156 24.85 14.67 15.35
N PRO A 157 24.70 13.41 15.79
CA PRO A 157 25.33 12.28 15.13
C PRO A 157 24.79 12.17 13.71
N THR A 158 25.68 12.31 12.73
CA THR A 158 25.43 11.91 11.35
C THR A 158 25.24 10.40 11.36
N ALA A 159 24.14 9.91 10.79
CA ALA A 159 23.87 8.48 10.68
C ALA A 159 25.12 7.75 10.15
N ALA A 160 25.61 6.78 10.92
CA ALA A 160 26.73 5.95 10.49
C ALA A 160 26.36 5.26 9.17
N PRO A 161 27.27 5.17 8.19
CA PRO A 161 26.99 4.50 6.94
C PRO A 161 26.75 3.02 7.23
N ALA A 162 25.57 2.52 6.82
CA ALA A 162 25.30 1.10 6.75
C ALA A 162 26.48 0.40 6.06
N SER A 163 26.97 -0.69 6.66
CA SER A 163 28.06 -1.53 6.12
C SER A 163 27.80 -1.78 4.62
N ARG A 164 28.67 -1.23 3.76
CA ARG A 164 28.52 -1.34 2.31
C ARG A 164 28.52 -2.81 1.93
N LEU A 165 27.39 -3.32 1.44
CA LEU A 165 27.35 -4.62 0.81
C LEU A 165 28.29 -4.60 -0.40
N SER A 166 29.41 -5.32 -0.34
CA SER A 166 30.24 -5.56 -1.51
C SER A 166 29.56 -6.65 -2.33
N LEU A 167 28.68 -6.28 -3.26
CA LEU A 167 28.18 -7.22 -4.26
C LEU A 167 29.38 -7.81 -5.00
N GLY A 168 29.43 -9.14 -5.11
CA GLY A 168 30.48 -9.80 -5.88
C GLY A 168 30.33 -9.45 -7.36
N VAL A 169 31.43 -9.55 -8.11
CA VAL A 169 31.39 -9.38 -9.58
C VAL A 169 30.35 -10.31 -10.22
N ALA A 170 30.22 -11.54 -9.71
CA ALA A 170 29.19 -12.49 -10.12
C ALA A 170 27.76 -11.99 -9.86
N ASP A 171 27.49 -11.34 -8.73
CA ASP A 171 26.16 -10.80 -8.42
C ASP A 171 25.78 -9.69 -9.40
N ILE A 172 26.72 -8.78 -9.70
CA ILE A 172 26.51 -7.67 -10.63
C ILE A 172 26.33 -8.19 -12.06
N ALA A 173 27.16 -9.15 -12.49
CA ALA A 173 27.06 -9.74 -13.81
C ALA A 173 25.69 -10.42 -14.04
N VAL A 174 25.21 -11.20 -13.06
CA VAL A 174 23.89 -11.84 -13.12
C VAL A 174 22.78 -10.80 -13.12
N LEU A 175 22.90 -9.75 -12.30
CA LEU A 175 21.92 -8.66 -12.25
C LEU A 175 21.82 -7.95 -13.61
N VAL A 176 22.94 -7.55 -14.21
CA VAL A 176 22.95 -6.89 -15.53
C VAL A 176 22.39 -7.82 -16.61
N ALA A 177 22.81 -9.09 -16.62
CA ALA A 177 22.31 -10.08 -17.57
C ALA A 177 20.79 -10.27 -17.45
N TYR A 178 20.26 -10.29 -16.23
CA TYR A 178 18.82 -10.37 -15.97
C TYR A 178 18.06 -9.19 -16.57
N PHE A 179 18.50 -7.95 -16.31
CA PHE A 179 17.84 -6.76 -16.83
C PHE A 179 17.90 -6.68 -18.37
N VAL A 180 19.04 -7.05 -18.96
CA VAL A 180 19.18 -7.12 -20.42
C VAL A 180 18.21 -8.15 -21.00
N PHE A 181 18.10 -9.33 -20.37
CA PHE A 181 17.20 -10.38 -20.81
C PHE A 181 15.72 -9.97 -20.71
N VAL A 182 15.28 -9.39 -19.59
CA VAL A 182 13.92 -8.88 -19.43
C VAL A 182 13.61 -7.77 -20.42
N MET A 183 14.56 -6.85 -20.64
CA MET A 183 14.43 -5.78 -21.63
C MET A 183 14.29 -6.36 -23.05
N ALA A 184 15.09 -7.36 -23.41
CA ALA A 184 15.01 -8.01 -24.72
C ALA A 184 13.65 -8.69 -24.95
N VAL A 185 13.13 -9.41 -23.94
CA VAL A 185 11.80 -10.03 -24.00
C VAL A 185 10.70 -8.98 -24.07
N GLY A 186 10.81 -7.90 -23.30
CA GLY A 186 9.90 -6.76 -23.34
C GLY A 186 9.86 -6.11 -24.72
N ILE A 187 11.01 -5.82 -25.32
CA ILE A 187 11.11 -5.25 -26.68
C ILE A 187 10.53 -6.23 -27.71
N TRP A 188 10.90 -7.51 -27.64
CA TRP A 188 10.38 -8.54 -28.54
C TRP A 188 8.85 -8.65 -28.50
N ALA A 189 8.28 -8.74 -27.29
CA ALA A 189 6.84 -8.80 -27.08
C ALA A 189 6.15 -7.52 -27.57
N SER A 190 6.78 -6.38 -27.31
CA SER A 190 6.31 -5.07 -27.76
C SER A 190 6.24 -5.03 -29.29
N VAL A 191 7.29 -5.42 -30.01
CA VAL A 191 7.36 -5.36 -31.50
C VAL A 191 6.30 -6.26 -32.15
N ARG A 192 5.98 -7.40 -31.53
CA ARG A 192 4.97 -8.33 -32.03
C ARG A 192 3.53 -7.88 -31.76
N ALA A 193 3.32 -7.04 -30.74
CA ALA A 193 2.00 -6.55 -30.37
C ALA A 193 1.52 -5.42 -31.29
N ASN A 194 0.26 -5.49 -31.74
CA ASN A 194 -0.33 -4.44 -32.57
C ASN A 194 -0.72 -3.24 -31.69
N ARG A 195 0.21 -2.30 -31.47
CA ARG A 195 0.08 -1.13 -30.58
C ARG A 195 -0.67 0.06 -31.23
N SER A 196 -1.23 -0.13 -32.42
CA SER A 196 -1.89 0.94 -33.17
C SER A 196 -3.31 1.25 -32.67
N THR A 197 -3.92 0.34 -31.91
CA THR A 197 -5.30 0.46 -31.42
C THR A 197 -5.37 0.47 -29.89
N VAL A 198 -6.45 1.05 -29.35
CA VAL A 198 -6.73 1.12 -27.91
C VAL A 198 -6.82 -0.29 -27.30
N GLY A 199 -7.49 -1.23 -28.00
CA GLY A 199 -7.59 -2.63 -27.58
C GLY A 199 -6.26 -3.39 -27.67
N GLY A 200 -5.37 -3.01 -28.61
CA GLY A 200 -4.02 -3.55 -28.69
C GLY A 200 -3.15 -3.12 -27.51
N TYR A 201 -3.18 -1.83 -27.17
CA TYR A 201 -2.38 -1.27 -26.08
C TYR A 201 -2.88 -1.66 -24.68
N PHE A 202 -4.19 -1.56 -24.42
CA PHE A 202 -4.77 -1.81 -23.08
C PHE A 202 -5.25 -3.23 -22.82
N LEU A 203 -5.44 -4.07 -23.84
CA LEU A 203 -6.03 -5.41 -23.73
C LEU A 203 -5.16 -6.51 -24.35
N ALA A 204 -3.97 -6.17 -24.84
CA ALA A 204 -3.10 -7.09 -25.58
C ALA A 204 -3.81 -7.78 -26.77
N GLY A 205 -4.79 -7.11 -27.36
CA GLY A 205 -5.59 -7.63 -28.48
C GLY A 205 -6.41 -8.89 -28.15
N ARG A 206 -6.68 -9.19 -26.87
CA ARG A 206 -7.39 -10.41 -26.44
C ARG A 206 -6.80 -11.70 -27.03
N SER A 207 -5.48 -11.81 -27.04
CA SER A 207 -4.76 -12.93 -27.66
C SER A 207 -4.00 -13.78 -26.64
N MET A 208 -4.12 -13.47 -25.35
CA MET A 208 -3.31 -14.11 -24.31
C MET A 208 -3.77 -15.54 -24.02
N THR A 209 -2.79 -16.43 -23.86
CA THR A 209 -3.02 -17.82 -23.45
C THR A 209 -3.15 -17.94 -21.93
N TRP A 210 -3.46 -19.12 -21.41
CA TRP A 210 -3.79 -19.29 -19.99
C TRP A 210 -2.58 -19.11 -19.07
N TRP A 211 -1.39 -19.57 -19.46
CA TRP A 211 -0.22 -19.59 -18.58
C TRP A 211 0.39 -18.19 -18.34
N PRO A 212 0.51 -17.27 -19.32
CA PRO A 212 1.01 -15.92 -19.05
C PRO A 212 0.02 -15.12 -18.21
N ILE A 213 -1.28 -15.37 -18.36
CA ILE A 213 -2.32 -14.76 -17.53
C ILE A 213 -2.13 -15.19 -16.08
N GLY A 214 -2.07 -16.49 -15.80
CA GLY A 214 -1.91 -16.98 -14.42
C GLY A 214 -0.61 -16.53 -13.77
N ALA A 215 0.49 -16.54 -14.51
CA ALA A 215 1.77 -16.02 -14.03
C ALA A 215 1.71 -14.51 -13.78
N SER A 216 1.12 -13.73 -14.69
CA SER A 216 0.98 -12.28 -14.51
C SER A 216 0.00 -11.93 -13.37
N LEU A 217 -1.05 -12.71 -13.13
CA LEU A 217 -1.91 -12.58 -11.94
C LEU A 217 -1.09 -12.77 -10.66
N MET A 218 -0.13 -13.70 -10.66
CA MET A 218 0.80 -13.91 -9.56
C MET A 218 1.75 -12.71 -9.39
N SER A 219 2.56 -12.33 -10.40
CA SER A 219 3.54 -11.24 -10.24
C SER A 219 2.92 -9.87 -9.95
N SER A 220 1.69 -9.63 -10.42
CA SER A 220 1.01 -8.35 -10.20
C SER A 220 0.51 -8.17 -8.77
N ASN A 221 0.32 -9.28 -8.05
CA ASN A 221 -0.03 -9.26 -6.64
C ASN A 221 1.22 -9.50 -5.79
N VAL A 222 2.02 -10.52 -6.13
CA VAL A 222 3.28 -10.89 -5.49
C VAL A 222 4.39 -9.96 -5.96
N GLY A 223 4.24 -8.69 -5.58
CA GLY A 223 5.24 -7.66 -5.67
C GLY A 223 6.10 -7.57 -4.41
N SER A 224 6.81 -6.46 -4.30
CA SER A 224 7.59 -6.11 -3.11
C SER A 224 6.79 -6.02 -1.82
N GLY A 225 5.50 -5.65 -1.91
CA GLY A 225 4.62 -5.59 -0.75
C GLY A 225 4.53 -6.93 -0.01
N LEU A 226 4.64 -8.07 -0.72
CA LEU A 226 4.68 -9.38 -0.06
C LEU A 226 6.08 -9.73 0.44
N PHE A 227 7.13 -9.52 -0.37
CA PHE A 227 8.49 -9.83 0.07
C PHE A 227 8.93 -9.00 1.28
N ILE A 228 8.50 -7.75 1.38
CA ILE A 228 8.84 -6.85 2.49
C ILE A 228 7.75 -6.91 3.56
N GLY A 229 6.50 -6.63 3.16
CA GLY A 229 5.39 -6.52 4.11
C GLY A 229 4.89 -7.86 4.62
N LEU A 230 4.54 -8.82 3.73
CA LEU A 230 4.02 -10.12 4.16
C LEU A 230 5.07 -10.94 4.92
N ALA A 231 6.33 -10.94 4.46
CA ALA A 231 7.43 -11.57 5.20
C ALA A 231 7.67 -10.88 6.55
N GLY A 232 7.58 -9.54 6.61
CA GLY A 232 7.75 -8.78 7.84
C GLY A 232 6.63 -9.01 8.85
N THR A 233 5.37 -9.04 8.41
CA THR A 233 4.24 -9.45 9.26
C THR A 233 4.36 -10.92 9.66
N GLY A 234 4.88 -11.81 8.80
CA GLY A 234 5.22 -13.19 9.16
C GLY A 234 6.30 -13.27 10.25
N ALA A 235 7.35 -12.45 10.14
CA ALA A 235 8.41 -12.34 11.14
C ALA A 235 7.91 -11.79 12.48
N ALA A 236 6.97 -10.84 12.46
CA ALA A 236 6.42 -10.23 13.68
C ALA A 236 5.35 -11.11 14.34
N GLY A 237 4.43 -11.63 13.53
CA GLY A 237 3.18 -12.23 13.98
C GLY A 237 3.08 -13.73 13.78
N GLY A 238 3.80 -14.36 12.85
CA GLY A 238 3.74 -15.80 12.56
C GLY A 238 2.86 -16.18 11.36
N LEU A 239 2.37 -17.43 11.36
CA LEU A 239 1.75 -18.11 10.22
C LEU A 239 0.37 -17.56 9.79
N ALA A 240 -0.39 -16.92 10.69
CA ALA A 240 -1.77 -16.51 10.41
C ALA A 240 -1.90 -15.53 9.23
N VAL A 241 -0.85 -14.72 8.98
CA VAL A 241 -0.86 -13.79 7.84
C VAL A 241 -0.89 -14.53 6.49
N GLY A 242 -0.44 -15.79 6.44
CA GLY A 242 -0.59 -16.66 5.27
C GLY A 242 -2.03 -16.94 4.88
N GLY A 243 -2.99 -16.71 5.79
CA GLY A 243 -4.41 -16.81 5.50
C GLY A 243 -4.88 -15.84 4.42
N PHE A 244 -4.22 -14.68 4.23
CA PHE A 244 -4.49 -13.78 3.10
C PHE A 244 -4.25 -14.46 1.74
N GLU A 245 -3.18 -15.26 1.66
CA GLU A 245 -2.76 -15.93 0.43
C GLU A 245 -3.63 -17.14 0.12
N TRP A 246 -3.98 -17.93 1.14
CA TRP A 246 -4.88 -19.06 0.96
C TRP A 246 -6.33 -18.64 0.72
N ASN A 247 -6.78 -17.55 1.35
CA ASN A 247 -8.10 -16.98 1.06
C ASN A 247 -8.18 -16.47 -0.39
N ALA A 248 -7.11 -15.87 -0.91
CA ALA A 248 -7.03 -15.47 -2.31
C ALA A 248 -7.18 -16.64 -3.31
N ALA A 249 -6.68 -17.83 -2.97
CA ALA A 249 -6.67 -18.98 -3.89
C ALA A 249 -8.08 -19.39 -4.34
N TRP A 250 -9.03 -19.52 -3.41
CA TRP A 250 -10.40 -19.94 -3.76
C TRP A 250 -11.20 -18.79 -4.41
N VAL A 251 -10.93 -17.53 -4.04
CA VAL A 251 -11.53 -16.36 -4.70
C VAL A 251 -11.06 -16.24 -6.16
N LEU A 252 -9.81 -16.58 -6.46
CA LEU A 252 -9.31 -16.67 -7.83
C LEU A 252 -10.05 -17.73 -8.66
N VAL A 253 -10.42 -18.86 -8.05
CA VAL A 253 -11.31 -19.81 -8.73
C VAL A 253 -12.68 -19.19 -8.97
N ALA A 254 -13.23 -18.46 -7.99
CA ALA A 254 -14.49 -17.72 -8.18
C ALA A 254 -14.39 -16.67 -9.30
N LEU A 255 -13.27 -15.95 -9.44
CA LEU A 255 -13.00 -15.04 -10.56
C LEU A 255 -13.26 -15.73 -11.91
N GLY A 256 -12.66 -16.91 -12.12
CA GLY A 256 -12.76 -17.64 -13.38
C GLY A 256 -14.18 -18.14 -13.73
N TRP A 257 -14.97 -18.57 -12.74
CA TRP A 257 -16.27 -19.21 -12.96
C TRP A 257 -17.47 -18.28 -12.81
N VAL A 258 -17.37 -17.25 -11.98
CA VAL A 258 -18.48 -16.34 -11.67
C VAL A 258 -18.29 -15.02 -12.40
N PHE A 259 -17.17 -14.33 -12.15
CA PHE A 259 -17.00 -12.93 -12.51
C PHE A 259 -16.59 -12.74 -13.98
N ILE A 260 -15.57 -13.49 -14.43
CA ILE A 260 -15.04 -13.38 -15.79
C ILE A 260 -16.08 -13.68 -16.88
N PRO A 261 -16.91 -14.73 -16.79
CA PRO A 261 -17.95 -14.96 -17.78
C PRO A 261 -18.90 -13.77 -17.93
N VAL A 262 -19.25 -13.10 -16.82
CA VAL A 262 -20.10 -11.92 -16.81
C VAL A 262 -19.41 -10.73 -17.47
N TYR A 263 -18.14 -10.47 -17.15
CA TYR A 263 -17.43 -9.32 -17.73
C TYR A 263 -17.12 -9.49 -19.23
N ILE A 264 -16.74 -10.70 -19.66
CA ILE A 264 -16.49 -11.00 -21.08
C ILE A 264 -17.79 -10.91 -21.88
N SER A 265 -18.90 -11.49 -21.38
CA SER A 265 -20.21 -11.39 -22.04
C SER A 265 -20.75 -9.96 -22.08
N ALA A 266 -20.48 -9.16 -21.03
CA ALA A 266 -20.81 -7.74 -21.02
C ALA A 266 -19.95 -6.91 -21.97
N GLY A 267 -18.83 -7.44 -22.51
CA GLY A 267 -17.97 -6.77 -23.48
C GLY A 267 -17.32 -5.48 -22.97
N VAL A 268 -16.98 -5.44 -21.68
CA VAL A 268 -16.41 -4.26 -21.01
C VAL A 268 -14.88 -4.26 -21.03
N LEU A 269 -14.30 -3.07 -20.93
CA LEU A 269 -12.86 -2.85 -20.77
C LEU A 269 -12.48 -2.52 -19.33
N THR A 270 -13.38 -1.84 -18.61
CA THR A 270 -13.15 -1.41 -17.23
C THR A 270 -14.25 -1.84 -16.29
N MET A 271 -13.89 -2.02 -15.01
CA MET A 271 -14.84 -2.42 -13.96
C MET A 271 -15.90 -1.33 -13.69
N PRO A 272 -15.58 -0.03 -13.71
CA PRO A 272 -16.61 1.02 -13.67
C PRO A 272 -17.55 0.99 -14.89
N GLU A 273 -17.04 0.66 -16.08
CA GLU A 273 -17.87 0.52 -17.28
C GLU A 273 -18.89 -0.61 -17.13
N TYR A 274 -18.53 -1.73 -16.48
CA TYR A 274 -19.49 -2.79 -16.14
C TYR A 274 -20.65 -2.28 -15.30
N LEU A 275 -20.37 -1.52 -14.24
CA LEU A 275 -21.42 -0.96 -13.39
C LEU A 275 -22.29 0.04 -14.13
N TRP A 276 -21.71 0.81 -15.05
CA TRP A 276 -22.48 1.70 -15.92
C TRP A 276 -23.40 0.92 -16.87
N ARG A 277 -22.92 -0.15 -17.51
CA ARG A 277 -23.78 -1.00 -18.36
C ARG A 277 -24.89 -1.67 -17.55
N ARG A 278 -24.60 -2.06 -16.30
CA ARG A 278 -25.55 -2.75 -15.41
C ARG A 278 -26.61 -1.84 -14.81
N PHE A 279 -26.24 -0.66 -14.32
CA PHE A 279 -27.17 0.25 -13.63
C PHE A 279 -27.65 1.42 -14.51
N GLY A 280 -26.95 1.71 -15.60
CA GLY A 280 -27.28 2.76 -16.57
C GLY A 280 -26.96 4.19 -16.11
N GLY A 281 -26.70 4.42 -14.82
CA GLY A 281 -26.42 5.75 -14.29
C GLY A 281 -24.94 6.14 -14.37
N ARG A 282 -24.74 7.45 -14.52
CA ARG A 282 -23.42 8.03 -14.78
C ARG A 282 -22.59 8.26 -13.53
N ARG A 283 -23.21 8.25 -12.34
CA ARG A 283 -22.58 8.65 -11.08
C ARG A 283 -21.70 7.56 -10.52
N ILE A 284 -22.20 6.33 -10.47
CA ILE A 284 -21.46 5.17 -9.93
C ILE A 284 -20.15 4.97 -10.72
N ARG A 285 -20.20 5.08 -12.06
CA ARG A 285 -19.01 4.96 -12.92
C ARG A 285 -17.93 5.98 -12.55
N ILE A 286 -18.28 7.26 -12.47
CA ILE A 286 -17.30 8.33 -12.14
C ILE A 286 -16.79 8.12 -10.72
N TYR A 287 -17.70 7.90 -9.77
CA TYR A 287 -17.36 7.75 -8.36
C TYR A 287 -16.32 6.63 -8.15
N ILE A 288 -16.59 5.44 -8.71
CA ILE A 288 -15.68 4.30 -8.56
C ILE A 288 -14.38 4.51 -9.34
N SER A 289 -14.42 5.12 -10.52
CA SER A 289 -13.20 5.42 -11.28
C SER A 289 -12.27 6.37 -10.51
N VAL A 290 -12.81 7.49 -10.00
CA VAL A 290 -12.06 8.47 -9.22
C VAL A 290 -11.58 7.89 -7.90
N LEU A 291 -12.45 7.17 -7.18
CA LEU A 291 -12.08 6.51 -5.93
C LEU A 291 -10.96 5.49 -6.14
N SER A 292 -11.03 4.68 -7.21
CA SER A 292 -9.99 3.69 -7.52
C SER A 292 -8.65 4.34 -7.87
N LEU A 293 -8.65 5.44 -8.65
CA LEU A 293 -7.43 6.19 -8.97
C LEU A 293 -6.78 6.77 -7.71
N ILE A 294 -7.58 7.36 -6.82
CA ILE A 294 -7.12 7.88 -5.53
C ILE A 294 -6.54 6.75 -4.67
N LEU A 295 -7.25 5.63 -4.58
CA LEU A 295 -6.80 4.45 -3.84
C LEU A 295 -5.48 3.91 -4.38
N TYR A 296 -5.32 3.81 -5.70
CA TYR A 296 -4.07 3.32 -6.28
C TYR A 296 -2.86 4.17 -5.91
N ILE A 297 -3.01 5.50 -5.83
CA ILE A 297 -1.94 6.41 -5.38
C ILE A 297 -1.62 6.18 -3.90
N PHE A 298 -2.64 6.21 -3.05
CA PHE A 298 -2.44 6.17 -1.60
C PHE A 298 -2.08 4.80 -1.03
N THR A 299 -2.58 3.71 -1.62
CA THR A 299 -2.34 2.37 -1.12
C THR A 299 -1.27 1.67 -1.95
N LYS A 300 -1.57 1.29 -3.20
CA LYS A 300 -0.69 0.40 -3.97
C LYS A 300 0.64 1.02 -4.37
N ILE A 301 0.61 2.20 -5.01
CA ILE A 301 1.82 2.89 -5.47
C ILE A 301 2.73 3.22 -4.28
N SER A 302 2.16 3.78 -3.21
CA SER A 302 2.90 4.14 -2.00
C SER A 302 3.58 2.93 -1.36
N THR A 303 2.88 1.79 -1.31
CA THR A 303 3.41 0.52 -0.78
C THR A 303 4.57 0.00 -1.61
N ASP A 304 4.41 -0.07 -2.92
CA ASP A 304 5.40 -0.65 -3.82
C ASP A 304 6.66 0.21 -3.85
N ILE A 305 6.51 1.53 -3.90
CA ILE A 305 7.62 2.47 -3.80
C ILE A 305 8.38 2.31 -2.49
N PHE A 306 7.66 2.33 -1.35
CA PHE A 306 8.30 2.23 -0.05
C PHE A 306 9.03 0.91 0.14
N SER A 307 8.35 -0.20 -0.16
CA SER A 307 8.94 -1.54 -0.10
C SER A 307 10.17 -1.64 -0.99
N GLY A 308 10.11 -1.03 -2.18
CA GLY A 308 11.22 -1.05 -3.13
C GLY A 308 12.40 -0.21 -2.72
N ALA A 309 12.14 0.99 -2.23
CA ALA A 309 13.18 1.87 -1.75
C ALA A 309 13.86 1.28 -0.51
N LEU A 310 13.10 0.71 0.44
CA LEU A 310 13.64 0.00 1.60
C LEU A 310 14.51 -1.18 1.16
N PHE A 311 14.05 -1.95 0.18
CA PHE A 311 14.83 -3.07 -0.35
C PHE A 311 16.16 -2.63 -0.96
N ILE A 312 16.13 -1.62 -1.82
CA ILE A 312 17.34 -1.08 -2.48
C ILE A 312 18.27 -0.45 -1.44
N GLN A 313 17.73 0.23 -0.42
CA GLN A 313 18.50 0.80 0.67
C GLN A 313 19.23 -0.29 1.48
N VAL A 314 18.52 -1.36 1.87
CA VAL A 314 19.11 -2.47 2.64
C VAL A 314 20.12 -3.27 1.81
N SER A 315 19.88 -3.42 0.51
CA SER A 315 20.70 -4.25 -0.37
C SER A 315 21.90 -3.52 -0.98
N LEU A 316 21.71 -2.28 -1.44
CA LEU A 316 22.72 -1.51 -2.16
C LEU A 316 23.28 -0.33 -1.34
N GLY A 317 22.66 0.01 -0.19
CA GLY A 317 23.05 1.16 0.62
C GLY A 317 22.75 2.51 -0.03
N TRP A 318 21.88 2.54 -1.05
CA TRP A 318 21.49 3.77 -1.73
C TRP A 318 20.51 4.58 -0.90
N ASP A 319 20.52 5.89 -1.11
CA ASP A 319 19.53 6.78 -0.52
C ASP A 319 18.11 6.42 -0.98
N LEU A 320 17.14 6.55 -0.07
CA LEU A 320 15.74 6.19 -0.31
C LEU A 320 15.13 7.01 -1.45
N TYR A 321 15.43 8.32 -1.53
CA TYR A 321 14.92 9.19 -2.58
C TYR A 321 15.52 8.86 -3.94
N LEU A 322 16.84 8.64 -3.99
CA LEU A 322 17.52 8.23 -5.23
C LEU A 322 16.97 6.89 -5.74
N SER A 323 16.85 5.91 -4.85
CA SER A 323 16.32 4.58 -5.17
C SER A 323 14.90 4.64 -5.72
N THR A 324 14.04 5.45 -5.08
CA THR A 324 12.66 5.67 -5.52
C THR A 324 12.60 6.34 -6.89
N ALA A 325 13.40 7.39 -7.11
CA ALA A 325 13.40 8.13 -8.36
C ALA A 325 13.84 7.25 -9.54
N VAL A 326 14.93 6.49 -9.37
CA VAL A 326 15.42 5.55 -10.39
C VAL A 326 14.37 4.48 -10.69
N LEU A 327 13.79 3.86 -9.65
CA LEU A 327 12.78 2.82 -9.81
C LEU A 327 11.57 3.34 -10.61
N LEU A 328 11.05 4.52 -10.25
CA LEU A 328 9.90 5.11 -10.92
C LEU A 328 10.18 5.51 -12.38
N VAL A 329 11.33 6.13 -12.66
CA VAL A 329 11.70 6.54 -14.02
C VAL A 329 11.86 5.33 -14.94
N VAL A 330 12.57 4.29 -14.49
CA VAL A 330 12.76 3.06 -15.26
C VAL A 330 11.43 2.35 -15.52
N THR A 331 10.60 2.23 -14.47
CA THR A 331 9.26 1.63 -14.58
C THR A 331 8.37 2.41 -15.55
N ALA A 332 8.39 3.74 -15.49
CA ALA A 332 7.59 4.59 -16.38
C ALA A 332 8.01 4.46 -17.83
N ALA A 333 9.33 4.51 -18.11
CA ALA A 333 9.86 4.34 -19.45
C ALA A 333 9.44 2.99 -20.06
N TYR A 334 9.56 1.92 -19.27
CA TYR A 334 9.16 0.57 -19.68
C TYR A 334 7.66 0.47 -19.95
N THR A 335 6.82 1.01 -19.06
CA THR A 335 5.35 0.97 -19.19
C THR A 335 4.86 1.72 -20.43
N ILE A 336 5.39 2.92 -20.65
CA ILE A 336 5.01 3.81 -21.76
C ILE A 336 5.39 3.17 -23.12
N ALA A 337 6.54 2.51 -23.17
CA ALA A 337 7.03 1.86 -24.39
C ALA A 337 6.28 0.56 -24.72
N GLY A 338 5.98 -0.28 -23.72
CA GLY A 338 5.56 -1.67 -23.94
C GLY A 338 4.06 -1.94 -24.10
N GLY A 339 3.20 -1.26 -23.34
CA GLY A 339 1.75 -1.60 -23.26
C GLY A 339 1.46 -2.95 -22.57
N LEU A 340 0.17 -3.31 -22.43
CA LEU A 340 -0.24 -4.46 -21.59
C LEU A 340 0.36 -5.81 -22.06
N ALA A 341 0.50 -6.04 -23.37
CA ALA A 341 1.06 -7.28 -23.90
C ALA A 341 2.50 -7.51 -23.43
N ALA A 342 3.35 -6.48 -23.53
CA ALA A 342 4.73 -6.55 -23.08
C ALA A 342 4.80 -6.79 -21.57
N VAL A 343 3.96 -6.09 -20.80
CA VAL A 343 3.85 -6.27 -19.35
C VAL A 343 3.51 -7.73 -19.00
N ILE A 344 2.48 -8.33 -19.62
CA ILE A 344 2.08 -9.71 -19.32
C ILE A 344 3.19 -10.72 -19.65
N TYR A 345 3.92 -10.56 -20.76
CA TYR A 345 4.99 -11.49 -21.11
C TYR A 345 6.20 -11.37 -20.18
N THR A 346 6.61 -10.15 -19.82
CA THR A 346 7.70 -9.97 -18.85
C THR A 346 7.30 -10.42 -17.46
N ASP A 347 6.06 -10.16 -17.06
CA ASP A 347 5.48 -10.65 -15.81
C ASP A 347 5.52 -12.18 -15.73
N ALA A 348 5.14 -12.85 -16.81
CA ALA A 348 5.09 -14.29 -16.87
C ALA A 348 6.48 -14.92 -16.70
N LEU A 349 7.48 -14.38 -17.41
CA LEU A 349 8.87 -14.78 -17.28
C LEU A 349 9.39 -14.52 -15.86
N GLN A 350 9.16 -13.32 -15.35
CA GLN A 350 9.61 -12.90 -14.03
C GLN A 350 9.02 -13.79 -12.94
N THR A 351 7.76 -14.20 -13.07
CA THR A 351 7.11 -15.11 -12.10
C THR A 351 7.87 -16.43 -12.00
N VAL A 352 8.30 -17.01 -13.12
CA VAL A 352 9.05 -18.27 -13.12
C VAL A 352 10.37 -18.12 -12.36
N ILE A 353 11.13 -17.06 -12.68
CA ILE A 353 12.42 -16.79 -12.04
C ILE A 353 12.23 -16.45 -10.55
N MET A 354 11.18 -15.70 -10.22
CA MET A 354 10.83 -15.29 -8.86
C MET A 354 10.47 -16.48 -7.98
N VAL A 355 9.59 -17.34 -8.46
CA VAL A 355 9.19 -18.55 -7.74
C VAL A 355 10.41 -19.46 -7.54
N GLY A 356 11.24 -19.64 -8.57
CA GLY A 356 12.48 -20.42 -8.45
C GLY A 356 13.48 -19.85 -7.42
N GLY A 357 13.71 -18.53 -7.45
CA GLY A 357 14.59 -17.84 -6.51
C GLY A 357 14.07 -17.91 -5.07
N ALA A 358 12.76 -17.73 -4.88
CA ALA A 358 12.14 -17.80 -3.58
C ALA A 358 12.13 -19.23 -2.99
N PHE A 359 11.91 -20.26 -3.82
CA PHE A 359 12.09 -21.66 -3.40
C PHE A 359 13.53 -21.95 -3.00
N SER A 360 14.50 -21.44 -3.77
CA SER A 360 15.91 -21.61 -3.44
C SER A 360 16.24 -21.00 -2.08
N LEU A 361 15.74 -19.78 -1.79
CA LEU A 361 15.89 -19.17 -0.46
C LEU A 361 15.23 -20.01 0.62
N MET A 362 14.01 -20.48 0.38
CA MET A 362 13.23 -21.27 1.32
C MET A 362 14.02 -22.50 1.76
N PHE A 363 14.55 -23.30 0.81
CA PHE A 363 15.33 -24.49 1.15
C PHE A 363 16.58 -24.16 1.97
N ILE A 364 17.35 -23.14 1.57
CA ILE A 364 18.54 -22.70 2.31
C ILE A 364 18.15 -22.23 3.72
N ALA A 365 17.09 -21.44 3.84
CA ALA A 365 16.63 -20.90 5.12
C ALA A 365 16.17 -22.01 6.07
N PHE A 366 15.39 -22.98 5.57
CA PHE A 366 14.94 -24.13 6.37
C PHE A 366 16.10 -25.02 6.81
N GLU A 367 17.07 -25.28 5.92
CA GLU A 367 18.26 -26.05 6.28
C GLU A 367 19.01 -25.43 7.47
N ARG A 368 19.14 -24.09 7.49
CA ARG A 368 19.85 -23.36 8.56
C ARG A 368 19.18 -23.42 9.93
N VAL A 369 17.85 -23.58 9.98
CA VAL A 369 17.12 -23.66 11.24
C VAL A 369 16.85 -25.10 11.69
N GLY A 370 17.22 -26.12 10.92
CA GLY A 370 16.86 -27.51 11.21
C GLY A 370 15.43 -27.85 10.80
N TRP A 371 15.00 -27.35 9.64
CA TRP A 371 13.68 -27.55 9.04
C TRP A 371 12.52 -27.05 9.93
N TYR A 372 11.33 -27.59 9.73
CA TYR A 372 10.11 -27.11 10.39
C TYR A 372 10.15 -27.31 11.92
N GLU A 373 10.67 -28.44 12.41
CA GLU A 373 10.79 -28.70 13.85
C GLU A 373 11.74 -27.70 14.52
N GLY A 374 12.87 -27.42 13.86
CA GLY A 374 13.80 -26.41 14.33
C GLY A 374 13.22 -24.99 14.30
N LEU A 375 12.43 -24.64 13.29
CA LEU A 375 11.68 -23.37 13.25
C LEU A 375 10.69 -23.26 14.43
N GLN A 376 9.93 -24.31 14.72
CA GLN A 376 9.00 -24.35 15.86
C GLN A 376 9.71 -24.20 17.21
N ARG A 377 10.93 -24.74 17.33
CA ARG A 377 11.75 -24.63 18.54
C ARG A 377 12.40 -23.25 18.69
N LEU A 378 12.95 -22.70 17.61
CA LEU A 378 13.76 -21.47 17.64
C LEU A 378 12.92 -20.19 17.64
N TYR A 379 11.80 -20.17 16.90
CA TYR A 379 10.97 -18.96 16.79
C TYR A 379 10.45 -18.43 18.13
N PRO A 380 9.95 -19.26 19.08
CA PRO A 380 9.51 -18.77 20.39
C PRO A 380 10.64 -18.17 21.24
N LEU A 381 11.90 -18.56 20.97
CA LEU A 381 13.09 -18.08 21.66
C LEU A 381 13.69 -16.82 21.02
N ALA A 382 13.12 -16.33 19.91
CA ALA A 382 13.66 -15.25 19.10
C ALA A 382 13.37 -13.86 19.70
N VAL A 383 14.02 -13.58 20.82
CA VAL A 383 13.95 -12.33 21.60
C VAL A 383 15.24 -11.53 21.38
N PRO A 384 15.15 -10.21 21.07
CA PRO A 384 16.34 -9.37 20.95
C PRO A 384 17.05 -9.20 22.31
N SER A 385 18.36 -9.01 22.27
CA SER A 385 19.23 -8.79 23.43
C SER A 385 18.93 -7.48 24.15
N VAL A 386 18.58 -6.44 23.39
CA VAL A 386 18.15 -5.14 23.91
C VAL A 386 16.63 -5.10 23.94
N THR A 387 16.07 -4.94 25.14
CA THR A 387 14.62 -4.92 25.37
C THR A 387 14.18 -3.65 26.08
N VAL A 388 12.94 -3.24 25.82
CA VAL A 388 12.31 -2.14 26.54
C VAL A 388 11.60 -2.70 27.78
N PRO A 389 11.97 -2.27 29.00
CA PRO A 389 11.33 -2.75 30.23
C PRO A 389 9.83 -2.42 30.22
N ASN A 390 9.01 -3.36 30.72
CA ASN A 390 7.54 -3.28 30.75
C ASN A 390 6.82 -3.29 29.38
N ALA A 391 7.51 -3.63 28.28
CA ALA A 391 6.87 -3.83 26.98
C ALA A 391 6.86 -5.32 26.60
N THR A 392 5.78 -5.82 26.00
CA THR A 392 5.68 -7.22 25.53
C THR A 392 5.95 -7.37 24.03
N CYS A 393 6.19 -6.28 23.31
CA CYS A 393 6.38 -6.29 21.85
C CYS A 393 7.62 -7.07 21.37
N HIS A 394 8.61 -7.28 22.24
CA HIS A 394 9.83 -8.02 21.91
C HIS A 394 9.62 -9.54 21.92
N LEU A 395 8.54 -10.02 22.54
CA LEU A 395 8.24 -11.45 22.67
C LEU A 395 7.51 -11.96 21.43
N PRO A 396 7.94 -13.09 20.84
CA PRO A 396 7.15 -13.82 19.86
C PRO A 396 5.81 -14.26 20.47
N ARG A 397 4.75 -14.25 19.65
CA ARG A 397 3.43 -14.71 20.09
C ARG A 397 3.40 -16.22 20.37
N PRO A 398 2.71 -16.69 21.41
CA PRO A 398 2.58 -18.11 21.71
C PRO A 398 1.73 -18.85 20.66
N ASP A 399 0.77 -18.17 20.03
CA ASP A 399 -0.11 -18.67 18.97
C ASP A 399 0.43 -18.39 17.55
N ALA A 400 1.73 -18.10 17.42
CA ALA A 400 2.35 -17.76 16.13
C ALA A 400 2.20 -18.85 15.06
N PHE A 401 2.14 -20.13 15.46
CA PHE A 401 1.95 -21.25 14.55
C PHE A 401 0.47 -21.64 14.34
N HIS A 402 -0.47 -20.93 14.96
CA HIS A 402 -1.90 -21.16 14.76
C HIS A 402 -2.42 -20.26 13.64
N MET A 403 -2.95 -20.88 12.57
CA MET A 403 -3.60 -20.18 11.47
C MET A 403 -4.94 -19.58 11.91
N LEU A 404 -5.76 -20.37 12.62
CA LEU A 404 -7.05 -19.94 13.16
C LEU A 404 -6.85 -19.51 14.62
N ARG A 405 -6.68 -18.21 14.84
CA ARG A 405 -6.46 -17.64 16.18
C ARG A 405 -7.76 -17.34 16.91
N GLU A 406 -7.64 -17.03 18.20
CA GLU A 406 -8.77 -16.67 19.05
C GLU A 406 -9.69 -15.60 18.42
N PRO A 407 -11.01 -15.75 18.54
CA PRO A 407 -11.98 -14.96 17.78
C PRO A 407 -12.12 -13.49 18.21
N LEU A 408 -11.69 -13.11 19.43
CA LEU A 408 -12.01 -11.80 20.02
C LEU A 408 -10.77 -10.99 20.43
N SER A 409 -9.71 -11.65 20.87
CA SER A 409 -8.51 -11.06 21.50
C SER A 409 -7.32 -10.96 20.56
N SER A 410 -7.35 -11.68 19.44
CA SER A 410 -6.21 -11.82 18.54
C SER A 410 -6.16 -10.68 17.51
N ASP A 411 -4.97 -10.42 16.96
CA ASP A 411 -4.71 -9.46 15.88
C ASP A 411 -5.34 -9.91 14.56
N MET A 412 -5.32 -11.21 14.28
CA MET A 412 -5.95 -11.85 13.12
C MET A 412 -6.93 -12.93 13.60
N PRO A 413 -8.10 -12.53 14.14
CA PRO A 413 -9.07 -13.47 14.67
C PRO A 413 -9.66 -14.33 13.54
N TRP A 414 -9.87 -15.63 13.79
CA TRP A 414 -10.33 -16.55 12.75
C TRP A 414 -11.62 -16.13 12.02
N PRO A 415 -12.64 -15.49 12.66
CA PRO A 415 -13.82 -15.04 11.93
C PRO A 415 -13.47 -13.90 10.97
N GLY A 416 -12.57 -13.00 11.36
CA GLY A 416 -12.03 -11.95 10.49
C GLY A 416 -11.24 -12.55 9.33
N LEU A 417 -10.44 -13.59 9.60
CA LEU A 417 -9.66 -14.32 8.60
C LEU A 417 -10.55 -15.01 7.55
N LEU A 418 -11.65 -15.65 7.98
CA LEU A 418 -12.52 -16.40 7.08
C LEU A 418 -13.58 -15.52 6.40
N PHE A 419 -14.26 -14.64 7.14
CA PHE A 419 -15.38 -13.86 6.58
C PHE A 419 -14.94 -12.47 6.14
N GLY A 420 -14.12 -11.79 6.95
CA GLY A 420 -13.61 -10.45 6.66
C GLY A 420 -12.67 -10.44 5.44
N LEU A 421 -11.62 -11.28 5.46
CA LEU A 421 -10.67 -11.36 4.34
C LEU A 421 -11.33 -11.81 3.05
N THR A 422 -12.35 -12.65 3.11
CA THR A 422 -13.11 -13.05 1.92
C THR A 422 -13.68 -11.85 1.17
N VAL A 423 -14.21 -10.86 1.89
CA VAL A 423 -14.74 -9.62 1.28
C VAL A 423 -13.64 -8.79 0.65
N LEU A 424 -12.49 -8.68 1.33
CA LEU A 424 -11.29 -7.99 0.85
C LEU A 424 -10.69 -8.69 -0.38
N SER A 425 -10.49 -10.00 -0.32
CA SER A 425 -10.00 -10.82 -1.42
C SER A 425 -10.93 -10.73 -2.62
N THR A 426 -12.25 -10.76 -2.41
CA THR A 426 -13.22 -10.60 -3.51
C THR A 426 -13.04 -9.24 -4.19
N TRP A 427 -12.80 -8.16 -3.44
CA TRP A 427 -12.48 -6.86 -4.04
C TRP A 427 -11.20 -6.92 -4.88
N VAL A 428 -10.08 -7.36 -4.29
CA VAL A 428 -8.76 -7.37 -4.93
C VAL A 428 -8.77 -8.25 -6.19
N TRP A 429 -9.37 -9.43 -6.12
CA TRP A 429 -9.25 -10.42 -7.19
C TRP A 429 -10.34 -10.32 -8.25
N CYS A 430 -11.56 -9.94 -7.85
CA CYS A 430 -12.72 -9.97 -8.74
C CYS A 430 -13.14 -8.59 -9.25
N MET A 431 -12.76 -7.49 -8.57
CA MET A 431 -13.28 -6.15 -8.88
C MET A 431 -12.18 -5.13 -9.19
N ASP A 432 -10.94 -5.43 -8.83
CA ASP A 432 -9.81 -4.56 -9.07
C ASP A 432 -9.40 -4.56 -10.54
N GLN A 433 -9.30 -3.37 -11.15
CA GLN A 433 -8.91 -3.23 -12.54
C GLN A 433 -7.55 -3.89 -12.83
N VAL A 434 -6.59 -3.83 -11.90
CA VAL A 434 -5.25 -4.40 -12.09
C VAL A 434 -5.31 -5.90 -12.38
N ILE A 435 -6.15 -6.63 -11.65
CA ILE A 435 -6.23 -8.09 -11.76
C ILE A 435 -7.17 -8.47 -12.89
N VAL A 436 -8.38 -7.92 -12.92
CA VAL A 436 -9.42 -8.34 -13.87
C VAL A 436 -9.03 -8.03 -15.32
N GLN A 437 -8.33 -6.90 -15.56
CA GLN A 437 -7.88 -6.51 -16.90
C GLN A 437 -7.01 -7.58 -17.59
N ARG A 438 -6.22 -8.34 -16.82
CA ARG A 438 -5.38 -9.44 -17.34
C ARG A 438 -6.22 -10.61 -17.78
N SER A 439 -7.19 -11.02 -16.97
CA SER A 439 -8.10 -12.10 -17.32
C SER A 439 -9.00 -11.75 -18.50
N LEU A 440 -9.32 -10.45 -18.71
CA LEU A 440 -10.04 -9.96 -19.89
C LEU A 440 -9.22 -9.98 -21.19
N SER A 441 -7.89 -10.08 -21.10
CA SER A 441 -6.98 -10.19 -22.25
C SER A 441 -6.88 -11.61 -22.83
N ALA A 442 -7.60 -12.57 -22.26
CA ALA A 442 -7.61 -13.95 -22.71
C ALA A 442 -8.20 -14.12 -24.11
N LYS A 443 -7.63 -15.05 -24.88
CA LYS A 443 -8.15 -15.41 -26.22
C LYS A 443 -9.48 -16.18 -26.20
N SER A 444 -9.81 -16.80 -25.08
CA SER A 444 -11.08 -17.50 -24.88
C SER A 444 -11.45 -17.53 -23.40
N LEU A 445 -12.70 -17.85 -23.11
CA LEU A 445 -13.16 -18.08 -21.74
C LEU A 445 -12.41 -19.24 -21.06
N SER A 446 -12.07 -20.31 -21.81
CA SER A 446 -11.28 -21.42 -21.27
C SER A 446 -9.86 -20.97 -20.88
N HIS A 447 -9.25 -20.05 -21.63
CA HIS A 447 -7.95 -19.50 -21.27
C HIS A 447 -8.02 -18.57 -20.06
N ALA A 448 -9.08 -17.77 -19.92
CA ALA A 448 -9.28 -16.94 -18.74
C ALA A 448 -9.49 -17.79 -17.47
N LYS A 449 -10.28 -18.87 -17.58
CA LYS A 449 -10.47 -19.85 -16.49
C LYS A 449 -9.15 -20.55 -16.13
N GLY A 450 -8.42 -21.05 -17.13
CA GLY A 450 -7.13 -21.69 -16.92
C GLY A 450 -6.10 -20.76 -16.27
N GLY A 451 -6.07 -19.48 -16.66
CA GLY A 451 -5.22 -18.48 -16.02
C GLY A 451 -5.61 -18.22 -14.57
N SER A 452 -6.90 -18.16 -14.27
CA SER A 452 -7.40 -17.99 -12.90
C SER A 452 -7.04 -19.18 -12.00
N VAL A 453 -7.16 -20.42 -12.52
CA VAL A 453 -6.75 -21.65 -11.80
C VAL A 453 -5.24 -21.68 -11.56
N LEU A 454 -4.43 -21.37 -12.58
CA LEU A 454 -2.98 -21.31 -12.41
C LEU A 454 -2.59 -20.26 -11.35
N GLY A 455 -3.20 -19.08 -11.39
CA GLY A 455 -3.02 -18.05 -10.37
C GLY A 455 -3.37 -18.56 -8.96
N ALA A 456 -4.47 -19.30 -8.82
CA ALA A 456 -4.90 -19.88 -7.55
C ALA A 456 -3.87 -20.88 -6.99
N TYR A 457 -3.34 -21.77 -7.83
CA TYR A 457 -2.28 -22.70 -7.42
C TYR A 457 -1.01 -21.96 -6.99
N LEU A 458 -0.58 -20.96 -7.77
CA LEU A 458 0.61 -20.17 -7.44
C LEU A 458 0.43 -19.41 -6.11
N LYS A 459 -0.79 -18.99 -5.76
CA LYS A 459 -1.10 -18.28 -4.51
C LYS A 459 -1.03 -19.13 -3.25
N VAL A 460 -1.00 -20.46 -3.35
CA VAL A 460 -0.77 -21.34 -2.19
C VAL A 460 0.69 -21.26 -1.71
N LEU A 461 1.62 -20.95 -2.62
CA LEU A 461 3.06 -21.08 -2.41
C LEU A 461 3.71 -19.99 -1.51
N PRO A 462 3.33 -18.69 -1.55
CA PRO A 462 3.90 -17.63 -0.71
C PRO A 462 3.90 -17.92 0.79
N MET A 463 2.98 -18.75 1.29
CA MET A 463 3.02 -19.21 2.66
C MET A 463 4.36 -19.88 3.02
N PHE A 464 4.88 -20.71 2.12
CA PHE A 464 6.08 -21.49 2.34
C PHE A 464 7.36 -20.71 2.00
N PHE A 465 7.35 -19.91 0.94
CA PHE A 465 8.57 -19.22 0.49
C PHE A 465 8.67 -17.73 0.85
N ILE A 466 7.63 -17.13 1.45
CA ILE A 466 7.64 -15.74 1.96
C ILE A 466 7.38 -15.72 3.47
N VAL A 467 6.24 -16.25 3.94
CA VAL A 467 5.84 -16.13 5.36
C VAL A 467 6.77 -16.90 6.29
N MET A 468 7.00 -18.19 6.00
CA MET A 468 7.90 -19.02 6.80
C MET A 468 9.36 -18.52 6.77
N PRO A 469 9.94 -18.12 5.63
CA PRO A 469 11.23 -17.41 5.62
C PRO A 469 11.22 -16.13 6.45
N GLY A 470 10.15 -15.34 6.45
CA GLY A 470 10.02 -14.21 7.38
C GLY A 470 10.21 -14.62 8.85
N MET A 471 9.53 -15.70 9.28
CA MET A 471 9.70 -16.25 10.63
C MET A 471 11.11 -16.76 10.89
N ILE A 472 11.71 -17.46 9.92
CA ILE A 472 13.11 -17.95 9.99
C ILE A 472 14.08 -16.79 10.17
N SER A 473 13.86 -15.67 9.47
CA SER A 473 14.71 -14.49 9.60
C SER A 473 14.71 -13.93 11.01
N ARG A 474 13.56 -13.91 11.69
CA ARG A 474 13.49 -13.50 13.09
C ARG A 474 14.22 -14.49 13.99
N ALA A 475 14.05 -15.79 13.74
CA ALA A 475 14.69 -16.85 14.53
C ALA A 475 16.23 -16.81 14.43
N LEU A 476 16.78 -16.48 13.25
CA LEU A 476 18.23 -16.40 13.02
C LEU A 476 18.84 -15.04 13.41
N TYR A 477 18.09 -13.94 13.25
CA TYR A 477 18.58 -12.57 13.44
C TYR A 477 17.66 -11.73 14.35
N PRO A 478 17.44 -12.14 15.62
CA PRO A 478 16.47 -11.48 16.50
C PRO A 478 16.83 -10.02 16.81
N ASP A 479 18.11 -9.70 17.03
CA ASP A 479 18.56 -8.33 17.37
C ASP A 479 18.29 -7.31 16.27
N VAL A 480 18.25 -7.78 15.02
CA VAL A 480 18.08 -6.93 13.82
C VAL A 480 16.62 -6.87 13.42
N VAL A 481 15.95 -8.02 13.34
CA VAL A 481 14.58 -8.13 12.79
C VAL A 481 13.52 -7.84 13.84
N ALA A 482 13.76 -8.25 15.09
CA ALA A 482 12.84 -8.08 16.21
C ALA A 482 13.23 -6.93 17.15
N CYS A 483 14.03 -5.98 16.68
CA CYS A 483 14.41 -4.81 17.47
C CYS A 483 13.15 -4.07 17.96
N VAL A 484 13.22 -3.59 19.21
CA VAL A 484 12.13 -2.83 19.85
C VAL A 484 12.59 -1.49 20.41
N ASP A 485 13.90 -1.31 20.59
CA ASP A 485 14.46 -0.06 21.07
C ASP A 485 14.51 0.96 19.92
N PRO A 486 13.96 2.18 20.09
CA PRO A 486 13.91 3.19 19.05
C PRO A 486 15.28 3.59 18.49
N GLU A 487 16.32 3.67 19.32
CA GLU A 487 17.66 4.08 18.90
C GLU A 487 18.34 2.95 18.09
N VAL A 488 18.22 1.71 18.57
CA VAL A 488 18.72 0.53 17.86
C VAL A 488 18.00 0.37 16.53
N CYS A 489 16.66 0.39 16.51
CA CYS A 489 15.90 0.24 15.27
C CYS A 489 16.21 1.36 14.25
N LEU A 490 16.40 2.60 14.71
CA LEU A 490 16.79 3.71 13.84
C LEU A 490 18.16 3.46 13.20
N SER A 491 19.11 2.91 13.96
CA SER A 491 20.45 2.58 13.43
C SER A 491 20.43 1.41 12.45
N VAL A 492 19.52 0.44 12.64
CA VAL A 492 19.45 -0.79 11.86
C VAL A 492 18.69 -0.60 10.55
N CYS A 493 17.48 -0.03 10.60
CA CYS A 493 16.60 0.08 9.43
C CYS A 493 16.07 1.49 9.16
N GLY A 494 16.53 2.50 9.91
CA GLY A 494 16.10 3.88 9.69
C GLY A 494 14.69 4.18 10.16
N THR A 495 14.07 3.31 10.97
CA THR A 495 12.74 3.54 11.55
C THR A 495 12.75 3.26 13.05
N ALA A 496 12.02 4.07 13.83
CA ALA A 496 11.94 3.92 15.29
C ALA A 496 10.84 2.95 15.76
N VAL A 497 10.01 2.44 14.83
CA VAL A 497 8.79 1.67 15.12
C VAL A 497 8.97 0.16 15.02
N GLY A 498 10.11 -0.31 14.48
CA GLY A 498 10.44 -1.73 14.31
C GLY A 498 10.94 -2.07 12.91
N CYS A 499 11.78 -3.12 12.84
CA CYS A 499 12.50 -3.53 11.64
C CYS A 499 12.02 -4.87 11.06
N SER A 500 10.80 -5.33 11.35
CA SER A 500 10.33 -6.63 10.84
C SER A 500 10.29 -6.70 9.30
N ASN A 501 10.00 -5.58 8.62
CA ASN A 501 9.97 -5.48 7.16
C ASN A 501 11.33 -5.81 6.48
N ILE A 502 12.46 -5.79 7.19
CA ILE A 502 13.77 -6.17 6.64
C ILE A 502 14.07 -7.67 6.76
N ALA A 503 13.14 -8.48 7.27
CA ALA A 503 13.30 -9.93 7.44
C ALA A 503 13.73 -10.64 6.14
N TYR A 504 12.96 -10.47 5.07
CA TYR A 504 13.27 -11.16 3.81
C TYR A 504 14.57 -10.70 3.16
N PRO A 505 14.84 -9.39 3.02
CA PRO A 505 16.12 -8.92 2.49
C PRO A 505 17.32 -9.39 3.33
N LYS A 506 17.18 -9.46 4.66
CA LYS A 506 18.25 -9.95 5.55
C LYS A 506 18.62 -11.40 5.23
N LEU A 507 17.64 -12.27 4.98
CA LEU A 507 17.93 -13.65 4.56
C LEU A 507 18.61 -13.73 3.21
N VAL A 508 18.16 -12.93 2.23
CA VAL A 508 18.79 -12.91 0.89
C VAL A 508 20.26 -12.51 0.98
N ILE A 509 20.57 -11.50 1.80
CA ILE A 509 21.93 -10.96 1.91
C ILE A 509 22.87 -11.94 2.64
N GLU A 510 22.40 -12.55 3.72
CA GLU A 510 23.24 -13.34 4.63
C GLU A 510 23.32 -14.83 4.28
N LEU A 511 22.26 -15.40 3.66
CA LEU A 511 22.18 -16.85 3.42
C LEU A 511 22.50 -17.23 1.97
N MET A 512 22.21 -16.38 0.99
CA MET A 512 22.41 -16.77 -0.41
C MET A 512 23.88 -16.66 -0.84
N PRO A 513 24.40 -17.66 -1.57
CA PRO A 513 25.73 -17.60 -2.14
C PRO A 513 25.81 -16.55 -3.26
N SER A 514 27.05 -16.12 -3.58
CA SER A 514 27.31 -15.20 -4.70
C SER A 514 26.76 -15.75 -6.02
N GLY A 515 26.21 -14.88 -6.85
CA GLY A 515 25.49 -15.22 -8.07
C GLY A 515 24.00 -15.43 -7.80
N LEU A 516 23.62 -16.35 -6.91
CA LEU A 516 22.22 -16.58 -6.54
C LEU A 516 21.64 -15.39 -5.77
N ARG A 517 22.45 -14.77 -4.89
CA ARG A 517 22.12 -13.51 -4.23
C ARG A 517 21.81 -12.42 -5.26
N GLY A 518 22.73 -12.18 -6.21
CA GLY A 518 22.52 -11.22 -7.30
C GLY A 518 21.27 -11.50 -8.14
N LEU A 519 21.00 -12.78 -8.46
CA LEU A 519 19.78 -13.18 -9.14
C LEU A 519 18.53 -12.80 -8.33
N MET A 520 18.52 -13.09 -7.03
CA MET A 520 17.39 -12.77 -6.17
C MET A 520 17.19 -11.27 -6.00
N LEU A 521 18.28 -10.50 -5.89
CA LEU A 521 18.22 -9.04 -5.89
C LEU A 521 17.58 -8.51 -7.18
N ALA A 522 17.98 -9.04 -8.33
CA ALA A 522 17.42 -8.65 -9.62
C ALA A 522 15.93 -9.01 -9.74
N VAL A 523 15.56 -10.22 -9.32
CA VAL A 523 14.17 -10.70 -9.26
C VAL A 523 13.28 -9.80 -8.42
N MET A 524 13.75 -9.38 -7.25
CA MET A 524 12.96 -8.52 -6.36
C MET A 524 12.80 -7.11 -6.94
N ILE A 525 13.83 -6.57 -7.60
CA ILE A 525 13.70 -5.30 -8.35
C ILE A 525 12.75 -5.44 -9.54
N ALA A 526 12.75 -6.59 -10.19
CA ALA A 526 11.78 -6.87 -11.24
C ALA A 526 10.35 -6.97 -10.71
N ALA A 527 10.15 -7.65 -9.57
CA ALA A 527 8.87 -7.70 -8.85
C ALA A 527 8.32 -6.31 -8.59
N LEU A 528 9.16 -5.39 -8.12
CA LEU A 528 8.80 -3.99 -7.95
C LEU A 528 8.31 -3.32 -9.23
N MET A 529 9.09 -3.46 -10.32
CA MET A 529 8.73 -2.85 -11.59
C MET A 529 7.46 -3.47 -12.16
N SER A 530 7.28 -4.78 -12.09
CA SER A 530 6.09 -5.49 -12.56
C SER A 530 4.83 -5.01 -11.83
N SER A 531 4.83 -4.90 -10.51
CA SER A 531 3.67 -4.40 -9.76
C SER A 531 3.36 -2.93 -10.10
N LEU A 532 4.37 -2.07 -10.17
CA LEU A 532 4.17 -0.66 -10.55
C LEU A 532 3.69 -0.48 -11.99
N THR A 533 4.27 -1.21 -12.96
CA THR A 533 3.82 -1.17 -14.37
C THR A 533 2.35 -1.57 -14.50
N SER A 534 1.93 -2.56 -13.72
CA SER A 534 0.55 -3.04 -13.64
C SER A 534 -0.39 -1.94 -13.15
N ILE A 535 -0.03 -1.27 -12.06
CA ILE A 535 -0.82 -0.19 -11.48
C ILE A 535 -0.90 1.00 -12.43
N PHE A 536 0.22 1.40 -13.04
CA PHE A 536 0.25 2.50 -14.00
C PHE A 536 -0.59 2.21 -15.24
N ASN A 537 -0.51 1.01 -15.80
CA ASN A 537 -1.31 0.62 -16.95
C ASN A 537 -2.82 0.64 -16.64
N SER A 538 -3.23 0.06 -15.50
CA SER A 538 -4.65 0.04 -15.12
C SER A 538 -5.17 1.42 -14.74
N SER A 539 -4.38 2.23 -14.05
CA SER A 539 -4.73 3.64 -13.76
C SER A 539 -4.87 4.46 -15.04
N SER A 540 -3.94 4.30 -15.99
CA SER A 540 -4.03 4.90 -17.32
C SER A 540 -5.28 4.45 -18.05
N THR A 541 -5.67 3.18 -17.94
CA THR A 541 -6.86 2.63 -18.58
C THR A 541 -8.13 3.28 -18.01
N LEU A 542 -8.26 3.31 -16.68
CA LEU A 542 -9.39 3.93 -15.97
C LEU A 542 -9.52 5.41 -16.32
N PHE A 543 -8.42 6.17 -16.23
CA PHE A 543 -8.46 7.59 -16.55
C PHE A 543 -8.85 7.84 -18.02
N THR A 544 -8.25 7.10 -18.95
CA THR A 544 -8.45 7.34 -20.39
C THR A 544 -9.87 6.97 -20.83
N LEU A 545 -10.36 5.79 -20.42
CA LEU A 545 -11.63 5.25 -20.91
C LEU A 545 -12.85 5.71 -20.09
N ASP A 546 -12.71 5.87 -18.77
CA ASP A 546 -13.84 6.24 -17.91
C ASP A 546 -14.00 7.74 -17.69
N LEU A 547 -12.91 8.50 -17.74
CA LEU A 547 -12.91 9.94 -17.50
C LEU A 547 -12.66 10.74 -18.79
N TYR A 548 -11.53 10.50 -19.47
CA TYR A 548 -11.12 11.34 -20.60
C TYR A 548 -12.01 11.17 -21.83
N GLN A 549 -12.27 9.93 -22.27
CA GLN A 549 -13.16 9.67 -23.41
C GLN A 549 -14.57 10.23 -23.20
N ARG A 550 -14.99 10.39 -21.94
CA ARG A 550 -16.26 11.04 -21.60
C ARG A 550 -16.20 12.55 -21.69
N LEU A 551 -15.11 13.16 -21.23
CA LEU A 551 -14.88 14.60 -21.38
C LEU A 551 -14.72 14.99 -22.85
N ARG A 552 -14.17 14.10 -23.67
CA ARG A 552 -14.01 14.28 -25.11
C ARG A 552 -14.54 13.07 -25.92
N PRO A 553 -15.85 13.02 -26.20
CA PRO A 553 -16.50 11.88 -26.87
C PRO A 553 -15.98 11.58 -28.29
N GLY A 554 -15.44 12.58 -28.99
CA GLY A 554 -14.88 12.45 -30.35
C GLY A 554 -13.38 12.21 -30.39
N ALA A 555 -12.76 11.80 -29.29
CA ALA A 555 -11.31 11.58 -29.24
C ALA A 555 -10.88 10.38 -30.10
N SER A 556 -9.82 10.57 -30.89
CA SER A 556 -9.28 9.51 -31.77
C SER A 556 -8.52 8.44 -30.98
N GLU A 557 -8.34 7.24 -31.53
CA GLU A 557 -7.57 6.18 -30.85
C GLU A 557 -6.13 6.62 -30.51
N ARG A 558 -5.49 7.37 -31.41
CA ARG A 558 -4.15 7.93 -31.17
C ARG A 558 -4.14 8.90 -30.00
N GLU A 559 -5.17 9.73 -29.90
CA GLU A 559 -5.33 10.68 -28.82
C GLU A 559 -5.50 9.97 -27.46
N LEU A 560 -6.36 8.94 -27.39
CA LEU A 560 -6.53 8.14 -26.19
C LEU A 560 -5.21 7.51 -25.73
N MET A 561 -4.42 6.96 -26.66
CA MET A 561 -3.12 6.37 -26.33
C MET A 561 -2.12 7.40 -25.81
N VAL A 562 -2.07 8.60 -26.39
CA VAL A 562 -1.19 9.68 -25.92
C VAL A 562 -1.60 10.15 -24.53
N VAL A 563 -2.90 10.36 -24.30
CA VAL A 563 -3.43 10.79 -23.00
C VAL A 563 -3.14 9.75 -21.92
N GLY A 564 -3.30 8.47 -22.23
CA GLY A 564 -2.93 7.40 -21.30
C GLY A 564 -1.47 7.46 -20.89
N ARG A 565 -0.55 7.63 -21.85
CA ARG A 565 0.89 7.76 -21.58
C ARG A 565 1.24 9.01 -20.76
N LEU A 566 0.61 10.15 -21.07
CA LEU A 566 0.78 11.38 -20.28
C LEU A 566 0.26 11.22 -18.85
N PHE A 567 -0.82 10.47 -18.66
CA PHE A 567 -1.35 10.18 -17.34
C PHE A 567 -0.40 9.31 -16.51
N ILE A 568 0.34 8.38 -17.12
CA ILE A 568 1.40 7.62 -16.43
C ILE A 568 2.49 8.58 -15.91
N LEU A 569 2.94 9.53 -16.73
CA LEU A 569 3.92 10.54 -16.29
C LEU A 569 3.38 11.39 -15.14
N LEU A 570 2.10 11.78 -15.21
CA LEU A 570 1.44 12.51 -14.12
C LEU A 570 1.44 11.69 -12.81
N LEU A 571 1.10 10.40 -12.88
CA LEU A 571 1.13 9.51 -11.72
C LEU A 571 2.53 9.41 -11.11
N VAL A 572 3.56 9.28 -11.94
CA VAL A 572 4.97 9.25 -11.48
C VAL A 572 5.32 10.53 -10.73
N CYS A 573 4.97 11.70 -11.27
CA CYS A 573 5.21 12.98 -10.60
C CYS A 573 4.47 13.06 -9.26
N ILE A 574 3.19 12.68 -9.21
CA ILE A 574 2.41 12.66 -7.95
C ILE A 574 3.05 11.70 -6.94
N SER A 575 3.52 10.54 -7.39
CA SER A 575 4.16 9.53 -6.55
C SER A 575 5.44 10.05 -5.91
N LEU A 576 6.28 10.77 -6.69
CA LEU A 576 7.49 11.42 -6.19
C LEU A 576 7.18 12.50 -5.14
N LEU A 577 6.15 13.31 -5.39
CA LEU A 577 5.71 14.35 -4.45
C LEU A 577 5.12 13.77 -3.16
N TRP A 578 4.66 12.52 -3.18
CA TRP A 578 4.05 11.85 -2.04
C TRP A 578 5.06 11.22 -1.07
N ILE A 579 6.32 11.04 -1.47
CA ILE A 579 7.38 10.38 -0.66
C ILE A 579 7.49 10.94 0.76
N PRO A 580 7.50 12.27 1.00
CA PRO A 580 7.64 12.79 2.37
C PRO A 580 6.48 12.37 3.28
N VAL A 581 5.28 12.23 2.73
CA VAL A 581 4.10 11.79 3.48
C VAL A 581 4.24 10.32 3.86
N ILE A 582 4.70 9.49 2.93
CA ILE A 582 4.96 8.06 3.18
C ILE A 582 5.95 7.89 4.34
N GLN A 583 7.06 8.63 4.34
CA GLN A 583 8.07 8.55 5.41
C GLN A 583 7.51 8.90 6.79
N THR A 584 6.56 9.84 6.86
CA THR A 584 5.92 10.21 8.13
C THR A 584 4.86 9.22 8.61
N ALA A 585 4.33 8.39 7.71
CA ALA A 585 3.28 7.41 8.00
C ALA A 585 3.83 5.99 8.27
N ASN A 586 5.16 5.80 8.25
CA ASN A 586 5.78 4.49 8.35
C ASN A 586 5.47 3.79 9.69
N SER A 587 4.65 2.75 9.62
CA SER A 587 4.41 1.77 10.68
C SER A 587 5.41 0.60 10.58
N GLY A 588 5.73 -0.04 11.71
CA GLY A 588 6.64 -1.20 11.74
C GLY A 588 6.13 -2.41 10.95
N GLN A 589 4.82 -2.50 10.73
CA GLN A 589 4.18 -3.52 9.89
C GLN A 589 3.46 -2.83 8.72
N LEU A 590 4.12 -2.82 7.55
CA LEU A 590 3.62 -2.13 6.37
C LEU A 590 2.34 -2.78 5.83
N PHE A 591 2.32 -4.11 5.78
CA PHE A 591 1.20 -4.88 5.26
C PHE A 591 -0.10 -4.62 6.03
N ASP A 592 -0.03 -4.63 7.36
CA ASP A 592 -1.21 -4.44 8.22
C ASP A 592 -1.82 -3.05 8.06
N TYR A 593 -0.98 -2.02 7.92
CA TYR A 593 -1.42 -0.64 7.66
C TYR A 593 -2.21 -0.54 6.36
N ILE A 594 -1.70 -1.13 5.27
CA ILE A 594 -2.34 -1.08 3.94
C ILE A 594 -3.66 -1.83 3.97
N GLN A 595 -3.69 -2.99 4.62
CA GLN A 595 -4.91 -3.79 4.71
C GLN A 595 -5.96 -3.10 5.58
N SER A 596 -5.57 -2.36 6.62
CA SER A 596 -6.49 -1.54 7.41
C SER A 596 -7.17 -0.46 6.54
N VAL A 597 -6.40 0.31 5.77
CA VAL A 597 -6.96 1.34 4.87
C VAL A 597 -7.89 0.72 3.82
N THR A 598 -7.49 -0.40 3.24
CA THR A 598 -8.28 -1.13 2.24
C THR A 598 -9.58 -1.67 2.85
N SER A 599 -9.55 -2.12 4.10
CA SER A 599 -10.73 -2.66 4.81
C SER A 599 -11.84 -1.64 5.02
N PHE A 600 -11.52 -0.34 5.09
CA PHE A 600 -12.56 0.70 5.18
C PHE A 600 -13.26 0.97 3.85
N LEU A 601 -12.59 0.73 2.72
CA LEU A 601 -13.05 1.19 1.39
C LEU A 601 -13.49 0.05 0.47
N ALA A 602 -12.90 -1.14 0.59
CA ALA A 602 -13.22 -2.30 -0.22
C ALA A 602 -14.63 -2.87 0.01
N PRO A 603 -15.14 -3.06 1.25
CA PRO A 603 -16.41 -3.74 1.47
C PRO A 603 -17.63 -3.09 0.78
N PRO A 604 -17.81 -1.75 0.82
CA PRO A 604 -18.91 -1.11 0.09
C PRO A 604 -18.83 -1.34 -1.43
N ILE A 605 -17.62 -1.31 -2.00
CA ILE A 605 -17.42 -1.57 -3.43
C ILE A 605 -17.76 -3.02 -3.75
N THR A 606 -17.27 -3.97 -2.95
CA THR A 606 -17.60 -5.39 -3.09
C THR A 606 -19.11 -5.63 -3.06
N ALA A 607 -19.81 -5.00 -2.11
CA ALA A 607 -21.26 -5.11 -2.00
C ALA A 607 -21.97 -4.64 -3.28
N VAL A 608 -21.57 -3.49 -3.85
CA VAL A 608 -22.15 -2.98 -5.11
C VAL A 608 -21.93 -3.95 -6.27
N PHE A 609 -20.74 -4.53 -6.41
CA PHE A 609 -20.47 -5.50 -7.49
C PHE A 609 -21.20 -6.84 -7.28
N LEU A 610 -21.27 -7.35 -6.06
CA LEU A 610 -22.03 -8.56 -5.76
C LEU A 610 -23.52 -8.36 -6.06
N LEU A 611 -24.09 -7.21 -5.67
CA LEU A 611 -25.47 -6.87 -6.02
C LEU A 611 -25.65 -6.70 -7.53
N ALA A 612 -24.68 -6.10 -8.23
CA ALA A 612 -24.71 -5.94 -9.68
C ALA A 612 -24.80 -7.29 -10.41
N ILE A 613 -24.08 -8.31 -9.93
CA ILE A 613 -23.98 -9.64 -10.56
C ILE A 613 -25.14 -10.56 -10.12
N PHE A 614 -25.39 -10.67 -8.82
CA PHE A 614 -26.30 -11.68 -8.29
C PHE A 614 -27.72 -11.19 -8.07
N TRP A 615 -27.94 -9.88 -8.00
CA TRP A 615 -29.24 -9.31 -7.66
C TRP A 615 -29.84 -8.49 -8.81
N PRO A 616 -30.77 -9.05 -9.61
CA PRO A 616 -31.31 -8.37 -10.79
C PRO A 616 -32.14 -7.13 -10.46
N ARG A 617 -32.73 -7.03 -9.26
CA ARG A 617 -33.60 -5.90 -8.86
C ARG A 617 -32.84 -4.66 -8.35
N ALA A 618 -31.52 -4.71 -8.30
CA ALA A 618 -30.69 -3.62 -7.79
C ALA A 618 -30.55 -2.56 -8.89
N ASN A 619 -30.91 -1.31 -8.54
CA ASN A 619 -31.06 -0.22 -9.49
C ASN A 619 -30.41 1.06 -8.92
N GLU A 620 -29.82 1.88 -9.77
CA GLU A 620 -29.42 3.24 -9.39
C GLU A 620 -30.64 4.17 -9.47
N GLN A 621 -30.83 5.03 -8.45
CA GLN A 621 -31.85 6.08 -8.49
C GLN A 621 -31.39 7.20 -9.44
N VAL A 622 -31.66 7.02 -10.73
CA VAL A 622 -31.33 7.99 -11.77
C VAL A 622 -32.38 9.11 -11.77
N ARG A 623 -31.94 10.37 -11.70
CA ARG A 623 -32.87 11.52 -11.84
C ARG A 623 -33.44 11.55 -13.27
N PRO A 624 -34.70 11.98 -13.47
CA PRO A 624 -35.37 11.93 -14.79
C PRO A 624 -34.61 12.59 -15.95
N THR A 625 -33.75 13.57 -15.68
CA THR A 625 -32.99 14.33 -16.68
C THR A 625 -31.88 13.55 -17.40
N GLU A 626 -31.47 12.37 -16.93
CA GLU A 626 -30.44 11.55 -17.60
C GLU A 626 -31.03 10.49 -18.57
N ARG A 627 -32.35 10.37 -18.70
CA ARG A 627 -33.00 9.39 -19.59
C ARG A 627 -32.92 9.72 -21.09
N SER A 628 -32.66 10.97 -21.49
CA SER A 628 -32.81 11.41 -22.90
C SER A 628 -31.68 11.00 -23.84
N HIS A 629 -30.53 10.51 -23.34
CA HIS A 629 -29.43 10.03 -24.20
C HIS A 629 -29.50 8.51 -24.49
N ARG A 630 -30.70 7.91 -24.42
CA ARG A 630 -30.88 6.44 -24.47
C ARG A 630 -30.90 5.80 -25.86
N GLU A 631 -30.76 6.54 -26.95
CA GLU A 631 -30.77 5.93 -28.28
C GLU A 631 -29.36 5.79 -28.86
N VAL A 632 -28.79 4.60 -28.69
CA VAL A 632 -27.79 4.06 -29.63
C VAL A 632 -28.59 3.42 -30.76
N PRO A 633 -28.36 3.75 -32.05
CA PRO A 633 -29.14 3.18 -33.14
C PRO A 633 -28.83 1.68 -33.25
N GLN A 634 -29.82 0.83 -32.99
CA GLN A 634 -29.81 -0.53 -33.51
C GLN A 634 -29.88 -0.41 -35.04
N ARG A 635 -28.86 -0.91 -35.75
CA ARG A 635 -28.97 -1.16 -37.19
C ARG A 635 -30.04 -2.24 -37.39
N GLY A 636 -31.26 -1.81 -37.71
CA GLY A 636 -32.28 -2.67 -38.30
C GLY A 636 -31.89 -3.09 -39.73
N PRO A 637 -32.39 -4.23 -40.22
CA PRO A 637 -32.14 -4.66 -41.58
C PRO A 637 -32.84 -3.71 -42.55
N THR A 638 -32.11 -3.35 -43.61
CA THR A 638 -32.52 -2.49 -44.73
C THR A 638 -33.85 -2.94 -45.33
N GLU A 639 -34.92 -2.17 -45.09
CA GLU A 639 -36.13 -2.19 -45.91
C GLU A 639 -35.80 -1.57 -47.28
N ARG A 640 -36.06 -2.33 -48.35
CA ARG A 640 -36.09 -1.84 -49.73
C ARG A 640 -37.41 -1.09 -49.93
N GLY A 641 -37.31 0.12 -50.48
CA GLY A 641 -38.44 0.99 -50.82
C GLY A 641 -39.31 0.47 -51.97
N PRO A 642 -40.45 1.16 -52.23
CA PRO A 642 -41.60 0.64 -52.96
C PRO A 642 -41.61 1.01 -54.46
N THR A 643 -42.65 0.53 -55.14
CA THR A 643 -43.18 0.83 -56.50
C THR A 643 -42.68 -0.01 -57.68
N GLU A 644 -43.54 -0.91 -58.18
CA GLU A 644 -44.31 -0.64 -59.41
C GLU A 644 -45.43 -1.68 -59.63
N ARG A 645 -46.58 -1.19 -60.12
CA ARG A 645 -47.78 -1.94 -60.53
C ARG A 645 -47.51 -2.73 -61.81
N SER A 646 -48.16 -3.87 -61.99
CA SER A 646 -49.15 -4.10 -63.07
C SER A 646 -49.38 -5.61 -63.32
N ASN A 647 -50.65 -6.01 -63.22
CA ASN A 647 -51.38 -7.05 -63.94
C ASN A 647 -50.59 -8.13 -64.71
N ARG A 648 -50.86 -9.40 -64.38
CA ARG A 648 -51.27 -10.43 -65.37
C ARG A 648 -51.77 -11.73 -64.72
N GLU A 649 -53.06 -11.95 -64.91
CA GLU A 649 -53.73 -13.19 -65.36
C GLU A 649 -53.42 -14.55 -64.69
N VAL A 650 -54.49 -15.10 -64.09
CA VAL A 650 -54.81 -16.53 -63.88
C VAL A 650 -55.33 -17.08 -65.23
N PRO A 651 -55.03 -18.34 -65.65
CA PRO A 651 -55.89 -19.51 -65.31
C PRO A 651 -55.08 -20.76 -64.91
N GLN A 652 -55.45 -21.44 -63.83
CA GLN A 652 -56.23 -22.70 -63.83
C GLN A 652 -55.70 -23.80 -64.77
N THR A 653 -55.24 -24.92 -64.19
CA THR A 653 -55.73 -26.31 -64.43
C THR A 653 -54.80 -27.32 -63.74
N GLY A 654 -55.35 -28.20 -62.89
CA GLY A 654 -54.80 -29.55 -62.67
C GLY A 654 -55.40 -30.52 -63.71
N PRO A 655 -55.28 -31.85 -63.60
CA PRO A 655 -54.65 -32.69 -62.57
C PRO A 655 -53.75 -33.82 -63.17
N THR A 656 -53.55 -34.93 -62.42
CA THR A 656 -53.05 -36.27 -62.86
C THR A 656 -51.57 -36.42 -63.23
N GLU A 657 -50.87 -37.55 -63.09
CA GLU A 657 -50.90 -38.75 -62.25
C GLU A 657 -49.57 -39.50 -62.58
N ARG A 658 -49.06 -40.31 -61.64
CA ARG A 658 -48.30 -41.57 -61.85
C ARG A 658 -47.11 -41.65 -62.86
N SER A 659 -45.96 -41.87 -62.22
CA SER A 659 -45.14 -43.09 -62.33
C SER A 659 -43.99 -43.20 -63.35
N HIS A 660 -42.90 -43.70 -62.79
CA HIS A 660 -41.95 -44.70 -63.32
C HIS A 660 -40.74 -44.32 -64.16
N ARG A 661 -39.65 -45.02 -63.76
CA ARG A 661 -38.41 -45.41 -64.46
C ARG A 661 -37.30 -44.38 -64.63
N GLU A 662 -36.02 -44.74 -64.60
CA GLU A 662 -35.23 -45.88 -64.08
C GLU A 662 -33.75 -45.52 -64.33
N ARG A 663 -32.82 -46.28 -63.71
CA ARG A 663 -31.37 -46.42 -63.97
C ARG A 663 -30.42 -45.38 -63.35
N SER A 664 -29.25 -45.74 -62.80
CA SER A 664 -28.65 -47.03 -62.43
C SER A 664 -27.32 -46.79 -61.70
N HIS A 665 -26.93 -47.74 -60.84
CA HIS A 665 -25.56 -48.07 -60.36
C HIS A 665 -24.86 -47.05 -59.44
N ARG A 666 -24.19 -47.42 -58.34
CA ARG A 666 -23.55 -48.68 -57.90
C ARG A 666 -23.49 -48.67 -56.36
N LYS A 667 -24.00 -49.72 -55.72
CA LYS A 667 -23.30 -50.71 -54.88
C LYS A 667 -22.49 -50.14 -53.69
N VAL A 668 -22.95 -50.38 -52.44
CA VAL A 668 -22.57 -51.52 -51.56
C VAL A 668 -21.73 -50.95 -50.40
N GLN A 669 -21.89 -51.23 -49.09
CA GLN A 669 -22.47 -52.35 -48.34
C GLN A 669 -22.80 -51.89 -46.90
N GLN A 670 -23.93 -52.39 -46.36
CA GLN A 670 -24.17 -52.99 -45.01
C GLN A 670 -23.50 -52.39 -43.76
N ARG A 671 -24.09 -52.33 -42.57
CA ARG A 671 -25.36 -52.76 -41.94
C ARG A 671 -25.38 -52.07 -40.55
N GLY A 672 -26.54 -51.60 -40.07
CA GLY A 672 -26.73 -51.17 -38.66
C GLY A 672 -26.92 -52.36 -37.73
N PRO A 673 -27.73 -52.29 -36.65
CA PRO A 673 -28.13 -51.16 -35.81
C PRO A 673 -27.96 -51.52 -34.29
N THR A 674 -28.67 -50.79 -33.40
CA THR A 674 -29.03 -51.14 -31.99
C THR A 674 -27.89 -51.13 -30.96
N ASP A 675 -28.06 -50.83 -29.68
CA ASP A 675 -29.09 -50.24 -28.81
C ASP A 675 -28.39 -50.12 -27.42
N ARG A 676 -28.92 -49.27 -26.53
CA ARG A 676 -28.75 -49.30 -25.05
C ARG A 676 -27.39 -49.05 -24.35
N SER A 677 -27.43 -47.96 -23.59
CA SER A 677 -27.29 -47.85 -22.12
C SER A 677 -25.92 -47.93 -21.41
N HIS A 678 -25.87 -47.09 -20.36
CA HIS A 678 -25.02 -47.08 -19.16
C HIS A 678 -23.61 -46.47 -19.28
N ARG A 679 -23.36 -45.43 -18.45
CA ARG A 679 -22.38 -45.37 -17.30
C ARG A 679 -20.93 -45.47 -17.78
N GLU A 680 -19.93 -44.79 -17.25
CA GLU A 680 -19.64 -43.87 -16.15
C GLU A 680 -18.15 -43.50 -16.39
N VAL A 681 -17.68 -42.37 -15.85
CA VAL A 681 -16.26 -42.16 -15.48
C VAL A 681 -15.21 -42.16 -16.60
N GLN A 682 -14.78 -40.96 -17.03
CA GLN A 682 -13.42 -40.44 -16.79
C GLN A 682 -13.34 -38.94 -17.08
#